data_AF-A0A3B0C0Z3-F1
#
_entry.id   AF-A0A3B0C0Z3-F1
#
_cell.length_a   1.000
_cell.length_b   1.000
_cell.length_c   1.000
_cell.angle_alpha   90.00
_cell.angle_beta   90.00
_cell.angle_gamma   90.00
#
_symmetry.space_group_name_H-M   'P 1'
#
loop_
_entity.id
_entity.type
_entity.pdbx_description
1 polymer ?
#
loop_
_entity_poly.entity_id
_entity_poly.type
_entity_poly.pdbx_seq_one_letter_code
_entity_poly.pdbx_strand_id
1 'polypeptide(L)'
;MNRAPSPFKFLDSYRKSDKKVFFGRDTETTDLYDALSGVKHLLAYGPSGSGKTSLVECGLRNRFSDADWFALTIRKGDHISKSIFAAINGALTTKIDINATNQLPVDSSIGFSEAAHKLFKERFQPIYLLFDQFEELLISGETDEKRDFFIGLNQLIHHNFPCRIVLIMREEFIGHLSEFESLCPSILRHRFRVEKMDRKNVEKVIFQILQAPDYKPFFNVDDSQKLTEKILSRLPDKKKEIELSHVQVFLGELWDRALEVKKENGLPLLSASLIHADDDLERILESFLIKQMKELDLTFGKGVPLELLAAMISEKFTKLQLSEPAIMADLDDKKVISKNPISDLLNALEKRRILRSLKIGDETQYEISHDSLALVVGQNLTEEMKLREKAADVYSVYKERTGLLSQDEIDYLRPFKRSLDYPVGLQKRIGESTIAIQEQRKRDLEKQIADKNKKRKIRILIGAIIILIGFTTLVIFLAIDAQEQTLLAKQKNLEASIAKERTQELLKLVMQGRERYENIEDSLLNEKLSMDQTLPIDSLIVPRGYIGPKEKNGNRTYLMWIDVPSFRKLEIQEVHYYFCPGFINRRRISTEPTSSFSIGYLGYGYCPGGYDINIILKTGDTIHRNLPWKDFVAQNP
;
A
#
# COMPACT_ATOMS: atom_id res chain seq x y z
N MET A 1 -4.99 -42.80 -15.44
CA MET A 1 -5.71 -43.92 -14.79
C MET A 1 -7.03 -43.38 -14.26
N ASN A 2 -8.17 -43.92 -14.71
CA ASN A 2 -9.48 -43.54 -14.16
C ASN A 2 -9.56 -44.05 -12.71
N ARG A 3 -9.26 -43.19 -11.73
CA ARG A 3 -9.61 -43.45 -10.34
C ARG A 3 -11.13 -43.61 -10.23
N ALA A 4 -11.58 -44.51 -9.37
CA ALA A 4 -13.00 -44.56 -9.01
C ALA A 4 -13.42 -43.17 -8.49
N PRO A 5 -14.67 -42.73 -8.71
CA PRO A 5 -15.15 -41.50 -8.10
C PRO A 5 -15.33 -41.71 -6.59
N SER A 6 -14.92 -40.71 -5.79
CA SER A 6 -15.09 -40.76 -4.33
C SER A 6 -16.58 -40.83 -3.96
N PRO A 7 -16.98 -41.69 -2.99
CA PRO A 7 -18.38 -41.84 -2.58
C PRO A 7 -18.91 -40.62 -1.81
N PHE A 8 -18.03 -39.83 -1.21
CA PHE A 8 -18.40 -38.64 -0.43
C PHE A 8 -18.78 -37.49 -1.34
N LYS A 9 -19.64 -36.57 -0.87
CA LYS A 9 -20.10 -35.43 -1.68
C LYS A 9 -19.04 -34.31 -1.79
N PHE A 10 -17.96 -34.41 -1.02
CA PHE A 10 -16.93 -33.39 -0.93
C PHE A 10 -17.56 -32.02 -0.61
N LEU A 11 -17.39 -31.04 -1.47
CA LEU A 11 -17.94 -29.71 -1.27
C LEU A 11 -19.38 -29.54 -1.81
N ASP A 12 -19.96 -30.53 -2.48
CA ASP A 12 -21.29 -30.44 -3.08
C ASP A 12 -22.44 -30.42 -2.07
N SER A 13 -23.50 -29.68 -2.42
CA SER A 13 -24.74 -29.71 -1.64
C SER A 13 -25.47 -31.06 -1.80
N TYR A 14 -26.06 -31.52 -0.72
CA TYR A 14 -26.97 -32.67 -0.74
C TYR A 14 -28.25 -32.32 -1.50
N ARG A 15 -28.71 -33.24 -2.35
CA ARG A 15 -29.94 -33.13 -3.15
C ARG A 15 -31.00 -34.11 -2.66
N LYS A 16 -32.20 -34.06 -3.25
CA LYS A 16 -33.32 -34.95 -2.90
C LYS A 16 -32.91 -36.43 -2.84
N SER A 17 -32.13 -36.89 -3.82
CA SER A 17 -31.61 -38.27 -3.93
C SER A 17 -30.71 -38.71 -2.78
N ASP A 18 -30.08 -37.75 -2.09
CA ASP A 18 -29.01 -38.02 -1.13
C ASP A 18 -29.55 -38.22 0.30
N LYS A 19 -30.88 -38.30 0.49
CA LYS A 19 -31.51 -38.33 1.82
C LYS A 19 -30.96 -39.45 2.71
N LYS A 20 -30.62 -40.60 2.15
CA LYS A 20 -30.09 -41.76 2.89
C LYS A 20 -28.71 -41.53 3.51
N VAL A 21 -27.98 -40.53 3.02
CA VAL A 21 -26.65 -40.14 3.51
C VAL A 21 -26.64 -38.69 4.06
N PHE A 22 -27.82 -38.09 4.24
CA PHE A 22 -28.01 -36.75 4.81
C PHE A 22 -28.43 -36.86 6.28
N PHE A 23 -27.46 -36.65 7.17
CA PHE A 23 -27.60 -36.90 8.61
C PHE A 23 -27.51 -35.61 9.44
N GLY A 24 -28.05 -35.67 10.67
CA GLY A 24 -27.86 -34.66 11.72
C GLY A 24 -28.68 -33.38 11.59
N ARG A 25 -29.52 -33.25 10.56
CA ARG A 25 -30.39 -32.09 10.32
C ARG A 25 -31.89 -32.40 10.42
N ASP A 26 -32.28 -33.51 11.04
CA ASP A 26 -33.68 -33.93 11.04
C ASP A 26 -34.58 -32.98 11.83
N THR A 27 -34.10 -32.42 12.95
CA THR A 27 -34.80 -31.40 13.74
C THR A 27 -34.93 -30.12 12.95
N GLU A 28 -33.83 -29.56 12.44
CA GLU A 28 -33.85 -28.31 11.67
C GLU A 28 -34.64 -28.43 10.37
N THR A 29 -34.69 -29.63 9.77
CA THR A 29 -35.55 -29.90 8.60
C THR A 29 -37.03 -29.80 8.97
N THR A 30 -37.40 -30.32 10.14
CA THR A 30 -38.78 -30.25 10.65
C THR A 30 -39.14 -28.81 11.00
N ASP A 31 -38.26 -28.11 11.72
CA ASP A 31 -38.48 -26.71 12.10
C ASP A 31 -38.57 -25.79 10.87
N LEU A 32 -37.74 -26.03 9.84
CA LEU A 32 -37.79 -25.28 8.59
C LEU A 32 -39.09 -25.55 7.82
N TYR A 33 -39.55 -26.81 7.80
CA TYR A 33 -40.82 -27.18 7.20
C TYR A 33 -41.99 -26.49 7.90
N ASP A 34 -42.00 -26.50 9.23
CA ASP A 34 -43.04 -25.86 10.03
C ASP A 34 -43.01 -24.33 9.89
N ALA A 35 -41.83 -23.71 9.85
CA ALA A 35 -41.66 -22.27 9.62
C ALA A 35 -42.13 -21.82 8.23
N LEU A 36 -42.01 -22.69 7.22
CA LEU A 36 -42.53 -22.44 5.87
C LEU A 36 -44.04 -22.73 5.78
N SER A 37 -44.55 -23.59 6.66
CA SER A 37 -45.98 -23.92 6.74
C SER A 37 -46.76 -22.71 7.26
N GLY A 38 -47.68 -22.20 6.43
CA GLY A 38 -48.53 -21.05 6.79
C GLY A 38 -48.01 -19.68 6.38
N VAL A 39 -46.84 -19.59 5.74
CA VAL A 39 -46.32 -18.33 5.18
C VAL A 39 -46.16 -18.39 3.67
N LYS A 40 -46.21 -17.23 3.01
CA LYS A 40 -46.00 -17.09 1.55
C LYS A 40 -44.53 -16.92 1.19
N HIS A 41 -43.73 -16.40 2.10
CA HIS A 41 -42.28 -16.32 1.94
C HIS A 41 -41.55 -16.58 3.25
N LEU A 42 -40.33 -17.08 3.14
CA LEU A 42 -39.44 -17.33 4.27
C LEU A 42 -38.01 -16.94 3.88
N LEU A 43 -37.34 -16.20 4.76
CA LEU A 43 -35.91 -15.91 4.65
C LEU A 43 -35.11 -16.94 5.46
N ALA A 44 -34.47 -17.90 4.78
CA ALA A 44 -33.55 -18.86 5.37
C ALA A 44 -32.11 -18.31 5.31
N TYR A 45 -31.54 -17.93 6.45
CA TYR A 45 -30.24 -17.25 6.51
C TYR A 45 -29.29 -17.90 7.51
N GLY A 46 -27.99 -17.64 7.42
CA GLY A 46 -27.00 -18.20 8.32
C GLY A 46 -25.58 -18.10 7.78
N PRO A 47 -24.55 -18.38 8.60
CA PRO A 47 -23.15 -18.23 8.18
C PRO A 47 -22.80 -19.14 7.00
N SER A 48 -21.72 -18.82 6.27
CA SER A 48 -21.19 -19.74 5.25
C SER A 48 -20.84 -21.11 5.86
N GLY A 49 -20.98 -22.18 5.08
CA GLY A 49 -20.73 -23.56 5.54
C GLY A 49 -21.76 -24.16 6.52
N SER A 50 -22.82 -23.44 6.90
CA SER A 50 -23.92 -23.97 7.74
C SER A 50 -24.79 -25.01 7.02
N GLY A 51 -24.68 -25.16 5.70
CA GLY A 51 -25.42 -26.14 4.92
C GLY A 51 -26.84 -25.72 4.51
N LYS A 52 -27.14 -24.41 4.45
CA LYS A 52 -28.44 -23.85 4.04
C LYS A 52 -29.02 -24.50 2.77
N THR A 53 -28.24 -24.53 1.69
CA THR A 53 -28.65 -25.12 0.41
C THR A 53 -28.95 -26.62 0.55
N SER A 54 -28.15 -27.37 1.32
CA SER A 54 -28.40 -28.79 1.57
C SER A 54 -29.65 -29.02 2.44
N LEU A 55 -29.88 -28.16 3.44
CA LEU A 55 -31.07 -28.22 4.28
C LEU A 55 -32.34 -28.00 3.46
N VAL A 56 -32.34 -27.06 2.51
CA VAL A 56 -33.48 -26.83 1.61
C VAL A 56 -33.60 -27.91 0.54
N GLU A 57 -32.52 -28.21 -0.19
CA GLU A 57 -32.55 -29.07 -1.38
C GLU A 57 -32.60 -30.57 -1.07
N CYS A 58 -32.15 -30.98 0.12
CA CYS A 58 -32.27 -32.34 0.60
C CYS A 58 -33.31 -32.44 1.72
N GLY A 59 -33.13 -31.70 2.82
CA GLY A 59 -33.99 -31.78 3.99
C GLY A 59 -35.45 -31.43 3.67
N LEU A 60 -35.69 -30.15 3.39
CA LEU A 60 -37.02 -29.61 3.13
C LEU A 60 -37.69 -30.26 1.92
N ARG A 61 -36.97 -30.39 0.79
CA ARG A 61 -37.50 -31.02 -0.43
C ARG A 61 -37.97 -32.47 -0.23
N ASN A 62 -37.42 -33.21 0.74
CA ASN A 62 -37.87 -34.57 1.08
C ASN A 62 -39.03 -34.61 2.10
N ARG A 63 -39.46 -33.47 2.64
CA ARG A 63 -40.65 -33.38 3.50
C ARG A 63 -41.97 -33.29 2.72
N PHE A 64 -41.90 -33.02 1.43
CA PHE A 64 -43.05 -32.91 0.56
C PHE A 64 -43.15 -34.12 -0.37
N SER A 65 -44.40 -34.51 -0.69
CA SER A 65 -44.67 -35.45 -1.77
C SER A 65 -44.34 -34.79 -3.13
N ASP A 66 -44.12 -35.59 -4.17
CA ASP A 66 -43.94 -35.05 -5.52
C ASP A 66 -45.16 -34.29 -6.03
N ALA A 67 -46.37 -34.56 -5.49
CA ALA A 67 -47.61 -33.88 -5.84
C ALA A 67 -47.71 -32.46 -5.24
N ASP A 68 -47.13 -32.24 -4.06
CA ASP A 68 -47.29 -31.01 -3.27
C ASP A 68 -46.14 -30.01 -3.42
N TRP A 69 -45.15 -30.33 -4.26
CA TRP A 69 -43.90 -29.58 -4.35
C TRP A 69 -43.36 -29.53 -5.78
N PHE A 70 -43.61 -28.41 -6.45
CA PHE A 70 -42.91 -28.05 -7.67
C PHE A 70 -41.94 -26.91 -7.40
N ALA A 71 -40.69 -27.24 -7.07
CA ALA A 71 -39.67 -26.25 -6.74
C ALA A 71 -38.74 -25.93 -7.91
N LEU A 72 -38.60 -24.63 -8.16
CA LEU A 72 -37.59 -24.05 -9.04
C LEU A 72 -36.52 -23.36 -8.19
N THR A 73 -35.29 -23.84 -8.30
CA THR A 73 -34.13 -23.19 -7.67
C THR A 73 -33.58 -22.15 -8.63
N ILE A 74 -33.51 -20.91 -8.17
CA ILE A 74 -33.15 -19.73 -8.95
C ILE A 74 -31.95 -19.07 -8.25
N ARG A 75 -30.97 -18.64 -9.04
CA ARG A 75 -29.87 -17.77 -8.61
C ARG A 75 -29.85 -16.53 -9.49
N LYS A 76 -29.11 -15.49 -9.10
CA LYS A 76 -29.03 -14.25 -9.88
C LYS A 76 -28.48 -14.50 -11.29
N GLY A 77 -27.32 -15.15 -11.39
CA GLY A 77 -26.56 -15.22 -12.64
C GLY A 77 -26.20 -13.81 -13.14
N ASP A 78 -26.33 -13.59 -14.45
CA ASP A 78 -26.15 -12.27 -15.07
C ASP A 78 -27.20 -11.25 -14.54
N HIS A 79 -28.48 -11.64 -14.51
CA HIS A 79 -29.58 -10.77 -14.08
C HIS A 79 -30.75 -11.59 -13.54
N ILE A 80 -31.25 -11.27 -12.34
CA ILE A 80 -32.24 -12.07 -11.61
C ILE A 80 -33.54 -12.23 -12.38
N SER A 81 -34.05 -11.17 -13.02
CA SER A 81 -35.29 -11.25 -13.82
C SER A 81 -35.15 -12.25 -14.96
N LYS A 82 -34.02 -12.24 -15.69
CA LYS A 82 -33.74 -13.21 -16.76
C LYS A 82 -33.73 -14.63 -16.19
N SER A 83 -33.05 -14.83 -15.06
CA SER A 83 -32.96 -16.14 -14.40
C SER A 83 -34.33 -16.67 -13.92
N ILE A 84 -35.20 -15.81 -13.39
CA ILE A 84 -36.58 -16.18 -13.01
C ILE A 84 -37.37 -16.63 -14.24
N PHE A 85 -37.38 -15.82 -15.30
CA PHE A 85 -38.11 -16.16 -16.52
C PHE A 85 -37.55 -17.40 -17.19
N ALA A 86 -36.23 -17.57 -17.24
CA ALA A 86 -35.60 -18.77 -17.75
C ALA A 86 -36.00 -20.03 -16.97
N ALA A 87 -35.98 -19.98 -15.63
CA ALA A 87 -36.37 -21.11 -14.78
C ALA A 87 -37.85 -21.48 -14.96
N ILE A 88 -38.75 -20.49 -14.94
CA ILE A 88 -40.19 -20.71 -15.11
C ILE A 88 -40.47 -21.19 -16.53
N ASN A 89 -39.95 -20.50 -17.55
CA ASN A 89 -40.18 -20.85 -18.95
C ASN A 89 -39.60 -22.21 -19.30
N GLY A 90 -38.45 -22.60 -18.73
CA GLY A 90 -37.89 -23.93 -18.85
C GLY A 90 -38.85 -25.02 -18.34
N ALA A 91 -39.58 -24.74 -17.27
CA ALA A 91 -40.55 -25.64 -16.66
C ALA A 91 -41.94 -25.65 -17.32
N LEU A 92 -42.30 -24.63 -18.10
CA LEU A 92 -43.56 -24.55 -18.85
C LEU A 92 -43.55 -25.50 -20.05
N THR A 93 -44.70 -26.10 -20.34
CA THR A 93 -44.96 -26.77 -21.61
C THR A 93 -45.34 -25.75 -22.69
N THR A 94 -46.22 -24.80 -22.37
CA THR A 94 -46.53 -23.69 -23.28
C THR A 94 -45.62 -22.51 -22.96
N LYS A 95 -44.52 -22.40 -23.71
CA LYS A 95 -43.50 -21.37 -23.50
C LYS A 95 -44.09 -19.95 -23.57
N ILE A 96 -43.51 -19.06 -22.77
CA ILE A 96 -43.66 -17.61 -22.89
C ILE A 96 -42.71 -17.16 -24.00
N ASP A 97 -43.16 -16.26 -24.87
CA ASP A 97 -42.32 -15.67 -25.90
C ASP A 97 -41.28 -14.76 -25.25
N ILE A 98 -40.01 -15.12 -25.37
CA ILE A 98 -38.87 -14.41 -24.79
C ILE A 98 -38.10 -13.68 -25.89
N ASN A 99 -37.73 -12.42 -25.65
CA ASN A 99 -36.87 -11.67 -26.54
C ASN A 99 -35.42 -12.18 -26.45
N ALA A 100 -34.82 -12.52 -27.59
CA ALA A 100 -33.50 -13.14 -27.67
C ALA A 100 -32.35 -12.25 -27.14
N THR A 101 -32.51 -10.92 -27.15
CA THR A 101 -31.45 -9.99 -26.74
C THR A 101 -31.44 -9.76 -25.24
N ASN A 102 -32.59 -9.51 -24.62
CA ASN A 102 -32.67 -9.20 -23.19
C ASN A 102 -33.13 -10.38 -22.31
N GLN A 103 -33.56 -11.50 -22.93
CA GLN A 103 -34.07 -12.70 -22.26
C GLN A 103 -35.27 -12.45 -21.34
N LEU A 104 -36.05 -11.40 -21.61
CA LEU A 104 -37.30 -11.07 -20.93
C LEU A 104 -38.51 -11.35 -21.83
N PRO A 105 -39.74 -11.47 -21.29
CA PRO A 105 -40.95 -11.62 -22.08
C PRO A 105 -41.11 -10.52 -23.13
N VAL A 106 -41.53 -10.90 -24.34
CA VAL A 106 -41.87 -9.95 -25.40
C VAL A 106 -43.07 -9.09 -24.99
N ASP A 107 -44.05 -9.71 -24.33
CA ASP A 107 -45.17 -9.02 -23.70
C ASP A 107 -44.77 -8.51 -22.31
N SER A 108 -44.57 -7.19 -22.19
CA SER A 108 -44.16 -6.53 -20.96
C SER A 108 -45.20 -6.58 -19.84
N SER A 109 -46.44 -7.00 -20.12
CA SER A 109 -47.46 -7.23 -19.08
C SER A 109 -47.21 -8.51 -18.28
N ILE A 110 -46.41 -9.45 -18.81
CA ILE A 110 -46.10 -10.71 -18.15
C ILE A 110 -45.00 -10.47 -17.10
N GLY A 111 -45.42 -10.08 -15.89
CA GLY A 111 -44.56 -10.01 -14.72
C GLY A 111 -44.29 -11.37 -14.07
N PHE A 112 -43.50 -11.38 -12.98
CA PHE A 112 -43.13 -12.62 -12.28
C PHE A 112 -44.34 -13.43 -11.80
N SER A 113 -45.37 -12.73 -11.32
CA SER A 113 -46.56 -13.39 -10.82
C SER A 113 -47.39 -14.04 -11.94
N GLU A 114 -47.52 -13.41 -13.10
CA GLU A 114 -48.25 -14.01 -14.21
C GLU A 114 -47.52 -15.24 -14.75
N ALA A 115 -46.19 -15.18 -14.86
CA ALA A 115 -45.37 -16.33 -15.24
C ALA A 115 -45.51 -17.49 -14.24
N ALA A 116 -45.44 -17.22 -12.93
CA ALA A 116 -45.61 -18.23 -11.90
C ALA A 116 -47.04 -18.80 -11.86
N HIS A 117 -48.05 -17.96 -12.11
CA HIS A 117 -49.45 -18.38 -12.19
C HIS A 117 -49.72 -19.26 -13.42
N LYS A 118 -49.11 -18.94 -14.57
CA LYS A 118 -49.14 -19.79 -15.77
C LYS A 118 -48.55 -21.17 -15.45
N LEU A 119 -47.41 -21.22 -14.77
CA LEU A 119 -46.79 -22.48 -14.35
C LEU A 119 -47.69 -23.28 -13.39
N PHE A 120 -48.30 -22.61 -12.42
CA PHE A 120 -49.27 -23.22 -11.52
C PHE A 120 -50.46 -23.82 -12.29
N LYS A 121 -51.01 -23.11 -13.28
CA LYS A 121 -52.13 -23.58 -14.11
C LYS A 121 -51.79 -24.80 -14.96
N GLU A 122 -50.56 -24.91 -15.45
CA GLU A 122 -50.13 -26.07 -16.26
C GLU A 122 -49.84 -27.30 -15.39
N ARG A 123 -49.23 -27.09 -14.22
CA ARG A 123 -48.79 -28.19 -13.36
C ARG A 123 -49.87 -28.66 -12.39
N PHE A 124 -50.78 -27.78 -11.97
CA PHE A 124 -51.74 -28.01 -10.88
C PHE A 124 -51.08 -28.41 -9.55
N GLN A 125 -49.86 -27.90 -9.30
CA GLN A 125 -49.07 -28.17 -8.10
C GLN A 125 -48.63 -26.88 -7.42
N PRO A 126 -48.53 -26.83 -6.07
CA PRO A 126 -47.94 -25.68 -5.39
C PRO A 126 -46.52 -25.39 -5.88
N ILE A 127 -46.28 -24.13 -6.25
CA ILE A 127 -45.01 -23.67 -6.81
C ILE A 127 -44.12 -23.14 -5.68
N TYR A 128 -42.86 -23.58 -5.64
CA TYR A 128 -41.85 -23.07 -4.72
C TYR A 128 -40.73 -22.39 -5.51
N LEU A 129 -40.52 -21.10 -5.27
CA LEU A 129 -39.41 -20.35 -5.86
C LEU A 129 -38.31 -20.25 -4.80
N LEU A 130 -37.24 -21.02 -4.98
CA LEU A 130 -36.10 -21.09 -4.06
C LEU A 130 -34.99 -20.20 -4.61
N PHE A 131 -34.82 -19.01 -4.04
CA PHE A 131 -33.74 -18.10 -4.41
C PHE A 131 -32.50 -18.43 -3.59
N ASP A 132 -31.60 -19.24 -4.16
CA ASP A 132 -30.33 -19.62 -3.53
C ASP A 132 -29.26 -18.55 -3.76
N GLN A 133 -28.36 -18.36 -2.81
CA GLN A 133 -27.37 -17.27 -2.81
C GLN A 133 -27.98 -15.89 -3.12
N PHE A 134 -29.12 -15.59 -2.49
CA PHE A 134 -29.87 -14.36 -2.74
C PHE A 134 -29.05 -13.09 -2.49
N GLU A 135 -28.00 -13.15 -1.66
CA GLU A 135 -27.06 -12.05 -1.46
C GLU A 135 -26.41 -11.54 -2.76
N GLU A 136 -26.27 -12.36 -3.80
CA GLU A 136 -25.67 -11.93 -5.06
C GLU A 136 -26.44 -10.78 -5.69
N LEU A 137 -27.78 -10.79 -5.62
CA LEU A 137 -28.61 -9.68 -6.07
C LEU A 137 -28.31 -8.40 -5.28
N LEU A 138 -28.08 -8.53 -3.98
CA LEU A 138 -27.82 -7.39 -3.11
C LEU A 138 -26.44 -6.78 -3.37
N ILE A 139 -25.44 -7.62 -3.68
CA ILE A 139 -24.05 -7.22 -3.86
C ILE A 139 -23.80 -6.67 -5.27
N SER A 140 -24.18 -7.41 -6.31
CA SER A 140 -23.79 -7.15 -7.70
C SER A 140 -24.97 -6.85 -8.63
N GLY A 141 -26.20 -6.79 -8.11
CA GLY A 141 -27.35 -6.37 -8.90
C GLY A 141 -27.32 -4.88 -9.23
N GLU A 142 -27.87 -4.53 -10.39
CA GLU A 142 -28.09 -3.14 -10.77
C GLU A 142 -29.25 -2.50 -9.98
N THR A 143 -29.29 -1.17 -9.91
CA THR A 143 -30.31 -0.47 -9.09
C THR A 143 -31.74 -0.78 -9.57
N ASP A 144 -31.97 -0.73 -10.88
CA ASP A 144 -33.27 -1.03 -11.48
C ASP A 144 -33.62 -2.52 -11.36
N GLU A 145 -32.63 -3.41 -11.52
CA GLU A 145 -32.79 -4.86 -11.32
C GLU A 145 -33.29 -5.18 -9.90
N LYS A 146 -32.65 -4.63 -8.87
CA LYS A 146 -33.06 -4.83 -7.47
C LYS A 146 -34.47 -4.30 -7.25
N ARG A 147 -34.75 -3.08 -7.73
CA ARG A 147 -36.07 -2.45 -7.58
C ARG A 147 -37.17 -3.31 -8.20
N ASP A 148 -37.00 -3.72 -9.45
CA ASP A 148 -37.99 -4.53 -10.17
C ASP A 148 -38.19 -5.88 -9.49
N PHE A 149 -37.11 -6.49 -9.01
CA PHE A 149 -37.19 -7.74 -8.27
C PHE A 149 -38.06 -7.62 -7.01
N PHE A 150 -37.80 -6.62 -6.16
CA PHE A 150 -38.52 -6.48 -4.90
C PHE A 150 -40.00 -6.10 -5.10
N ILE A 151 -40.32 -5.32 -6.15
CA ILE A 151 -41.71 -5.07 -6.55
C ILE A 151 -42.39 -6.37 -6.96
N GLY A 152 -41.76 -7.16 -7.84
CA GLY A 152 -42.31 -8.44 -8.29
C GLY A 152 -42.43 -9.48 -7.16
N LEU A 153 -41.48 -9.48 -6.22
CA LEU A 153 -41.51 -10.32 -5.03
C LEU A 153 -42.72 -9.96 -4.14
N ASN A 154 -42.94 -8.68 -3.88
CA ASN A 154 -44.07 -8.22 -3.08
C ASN A 154 -45.40 -8.60 -3.74
N GLN A 155 -45.50 -8.45 -5.07
CA GLN A 155 -46.67 -8.91 -5.83
C GLN A 155 -46.91 -10.42 -5.62
N LEU A 156 -45.89 -11.26 -5.84
CA LEU A 156 -45.99 -12.72 -5.65
C LEU A 156 -46.47 -13.11 -4.24
N ILE A 157 -45.98 -12.44 -3.19
CA ILE A 157 -46.37 -12.68 -1.80
C ILE A 157 -47.87 -12.43 -1.60
N HIS A 158 -48.41 -11.38 -2.24
CA HIS A 158 -49.81 -10.97 -2.11
C HIS A 158 -50.77 -11.66 -3.10
N HIS A 159 -50.26 -12.50 -4.02
CA HIS A 159 -51.10 -13.19 -4.99
C HIS A 159 -51.87 -14.40 -4.40
N ASN A 160 -53.04 -14.67 -4.99
CA ASN A 160 -54.04 -15.62 -4.47
C ASN A 160 -53.87 -17.09 -4.92
N PHE A 161 -52.72 -17.50 -5.45
CA PHE A 161 -52.46 -18.90 -5.80
C PHE A 161 -51.39 -19.55 -4.90
N PRO A 162 -51.29 -20.89 -4.84
CA PRO A 162 -50.28 -21.62 -4.05
C PRO A 162 -48.85 -21.44 -4.57
N CYS A 163 -48.28 -20.25 -4.42
CA CYS A 163 -46.86 -19.98 -4.63
C CYS A 163 -46.21 -19.63 -3.29
N ARG A 164 -45.07 -20.25 -3.01
CA ARG A 164 -44.23 -19.98 -1.84
C ARG A 164 -42.82 -19.61 -2.27
N ILE A 165 -42.20 -18.69 -1.54
CA ILE A 165 -40.87 -18.17 -1.83
C ILE A 165 -39.93 -18.49 -0.68
N VAL A 166 -38.76 -19.04 -0.98
CA VAL A 166 -37.70 -19.22 0.02
C VAL A 166 -36.49 -18.44 -0.45
N LEU A 167 -36.11 -17.41 0.30
CA LEU A 167 -34.89 -16.65 0.06
C LEU A 167 -33.79 -17.25 0.92
N ILE A 168 -32.70 -17.70 0.30
CA ILE A 168 -31.58 -18.34 0.99
C ILE A 168 -30.37 -17.43 0.85
N MET A 169 -29.84 -16.94 1.97
CA MET A 169 -28.67 -16.06 1.92
C MET A 169 -27.74 -16.19 3.12
N ARG A 170 -26.57 -15.57 3.03
CA ARG A 170 -25.66 -15.47 4.18
C ARG A 170 -26.13 -14.37 5.16
N GLU A 171 -25.86 -14.58 6.45
CA GLU A 171 -26.41 -13.73 7.51
C GLU A 171 -25.82 -12.31 7.54
N GLU A 172 -24.57 -12.14 7.12
CA GLU A 172 -23.90 -10.84 7.05
C GLU A 172 -24.56 -9.88 6.05
N PHE A 173 -25.29 -10.40 5.05
CA PHE A 173 -25.96 -9.57 4.05
C PHE A 173 -27.38 -9.17 4.45
N ILE A 174 -27.88 -9.65 5.59
CA ILE A 174 -29.27 -9.38 6.02
C ILE A 174 -29.54 -7.88 6.20
N GLY A 175 -28.52 -7.10 6.59
CA GLY A 175 -28.64 -5.65 6.78
C GLY A 175 -29.00 -4.92 5.49
N HIS A 176 -28.53 -5.40 4.33
CA HIS A 176 -28.82 -4.80 3.03
C HIS A 176 -30.29 -4.93 2.63
N LEU A 177 -31.05 -5.85 3.23
CA LEU A 177 -32.48 -5.99 2.97
C LEU A 177 -33.30 -4.80 3.50
N SER A 178 -32.79 -4.08 4.49
CA SER A 178 -33.49 -2.93 5.09
C SER A 178 -33.78 -1.82 4.07
N GLU A 179 -32.91 -1.66 3.06
CA GLU A 179 -33.08 -0.70 1.97
C GLU A 179 -34.34 -0.95 1.12
N PHE A 180 -34.84 -2.19 1.11
CA PHE A 180 -35.94 -2.64 0.26
C PHE A 180 -37.25 -2.88 1.02
N GLU A 181 -37.31 -2.59 2.32
CA GLU A 181 -38.55 -2.69 3.10
C GLU A 181 -39.66 -1.78 2.55
N SER A 182 -39.30 -0.66 1.90
CA SER A 182 -40.27 0.22 1.23
C SER A 182 -40.97 -0.44 0.04
N LEU A 183 -40.30 -1.40 -0.63
CA LEU A 183 -40.83 -2.13 -1.79
C LEU A 183 -41.47 -3.47 -1.37
N CYS A 184 -40.93 -4.13 -0.36
CA CYS A 184 -41.43 -5.40 0.19
C CYS A 184 -41.40 -5.37 1.73
N PRO A 185 -42.43 -4.79 2.39
CA PRO A 185 -42.41 -4.58 3.84
C PRO A 185 -42.34 -5.86 4.68
N SER A 186 -42.80 -6.99 4.14
CA SER A 186 -42.80 -8.26 4.86
C SER A 186 -41.48 -9.03 4.77
N ILE A 187 -40.49 -8.55 4.01
CA ILE A 187 -39.26 -9.30 3.66
C ILE A 187 -38.52 -9.87 4.88
N LEU A 188 -38.44 -9.12 5.98
CA LEU A 188 -37.78 -9.54 7.23
C LEU A 188 -38.72 -10.16 8.27
N ARG A 189 -40.02 -10.31 7.97
CA ARG A 189 -41.03 -10.75 8.95
C ARG A 189 -40.89 -12.23 9.31
N HIS A 190 -40.65 -13.08 8.31
CA HIS A 190 -40.55 -14.54 8.48
C HIS A 190 -39.12 -14.97 8.18
N ARG A 191 -38.39 -15.35 9.22
CA ARG A 191 -36.97 -15.67 9.14
C ARG A 191 -36.67 -16.98 9.85
N PHE A 192 -35.77 -17.75 9.26
CA PHE A 192 -35.27 -19.00 9.81
C PHE A 192 -33.75 -18.97 9.76
N ARG A 193 -33.10 -19.00 10.93
CA ARG A 193 -31.63 -19.00 11.03
C ARG A 193 -31.12 -20.43 11.03
N VAL A 194 -30.24 -20.76 10.10
CA VAL A 194 -29.55 -22.03 10.00
C VAL A 194 -28.20 -21.91 10.69
N GLU A 195 -28.09 -22.51 11.87
CA GLU A 195 -26.85 -22.52 12.65
C GLU A 195 -25.86 -23.57 12.11
N LYS A 196 -24.56 -23.37 12.39
CA LYS A 196 -23.57 -24.44 12.23
C LYS A 196 -23.85 -25.57 13.21
N MET A 197 -23.41 -26.78 12.88
CA MET A 197 -23.58 -27.90 13.79
C MET A 197 -22.61 -27.78 14.96
N ASP A 198 -23.10 -28.11 16.15
CA ASP A 198 -22.24 -28.32 17.31
C ASP A 198 -21.37 -29.57 17.15
N ARG A 199 -20.30 -29.63 17.94
CA ARG A 199 -19.33 -30.72 17.93
C ARG A 199 -19.98 -32.10 18.13
N LYS A 200 -20.99 -32.22 18.98
CA LYS A 200 -21.66 -33.49 19.33
C LYS A 200 -22.52 -34.00 18.17
N ASN A 201 -23.20 -33.11 17.47
CA ASN A 201 -23.97 -33.44 16.29
C ASN A 201 -23.05 -33.80 15.12
N VAL A 202 -21.92 -33.11 14.96
CA VAL A 202 -20.90 -33.51 13.97
C VAL A 202 -20.32 -34.88 14.26
N GLU A 203 -20.01 -35.20 15.51
CA GLU A 203 -19.57 -36.53 15.93
C GLU A 203 -20.57 -37.62 15.49
N LYS A 204 -21.85 -37.43 15.80
CA LYS A 204 -22.92 -38.35 15.37
C LYS A 204 -23.00 -38.47 13.86
N VAL A 205 -22.89 -37.37 13.13
CA VAL A 205 -22.93 -37.36 11.65
C VAL A 205 -21.77 -38.16 11.07
N ILE A 206 -20.54 -37.95 11.54
CA ILE A 206 -19.37 -38.70 11.07
C ILE A 206 -19.58 -40.19 11.33
N PHE A 207 -19.99 -40.55 12.54
CA PHE A 207 -20.23 -41.94 12.92
C PHE A 207 -21.31 -42.60 12.05
N GLN A 208 -22.42 -41.88 11.77
CA GLN A 208 -23.50 -42.35 10.91
C GLN A 208 -23.04 -42.50 9.45
N ILE A 209 -22.25 -41.56 8.93
CA ILE A 209 -21.65 -41.66 7.59
C ILE A 209 -20.79 -42.92 7.48
N LEU A 210 -19.91 -43.17 8.46
CA LEU A 210 -19.02 -44.33 8.45
C LEU A 210 -19.76 -45.68 8.50
N GLN A 211 -21.02 -45.69 8.93
CA GLN A 211 -21.85 -46.90 9.03
C GLN A 211 -22.98 -47.00 8.02
N ALA A 212 -23.21 -45.95 7.23
CA ALA A 212 -24.34 -45.86 6.32
C ALA A 212 -24.32 -47.06 5.34
N PRO A 213 -25.44 -47.80 5.19
CA PRO A 213 -25.51 -48.95 4.30
C PRO A 213 -25.10 -48.63 2.86
N ASP A 214 -25.47 -47.44 2.37
CA ASP A 214 -25.15 -46.97 1.02
C ASP A 214 -23.65 -46.72 0.81
N TYR A 215 -22.86 -46.57 1.88
CA TYR A 215 -21.40 -46.40 1.78
C TYR A 215 -20.60 -47.70 1.93
N LYS A 216 -21.19 -48.77 2.48
CA LYS A 216 -20.54 -50.07 2.65
C LYS A 216 -19.97 -50.69 1.37
N PRO A 217 -20.55 -50.50 0.17
CA PRO A 217 -19.95 -51.01 -1.06
C PRO A 217 -18.62 -50.34 -1.45
N PHE A 218 -18.29 -49.17 -0.88
CA PHE A 218 -17.16 -48.37 -1.32
C PHE A 218 -15.91 -48.50 -0.45
N PHE A 219 -16.08 -48.74 0.86
CA PHE A 219 -14.97 -48.84 1.81
C PHE A 219 -15.35 -49.67 3.04
N ASN A 220 -14.33 -50.21 3.71
CA ASN A 220 -14.46 -50.77 5.06
C ASN A 220 -13.96 -49.76 6.09
N VAL A 221 -14.43 -49.87 7.33
CA VAL A 221 -13.96 -49.06 8.46
C VAL A 221 -13.45 -50.01 9.54
N ASP A 222 -12.24 -49.76 10.04
CA ASP A 222 -11.62 -50.58 11.09
C ASP A 222 -12.34 -50.38 12.44
N ASP A 223 -12.36 -49.14 12.93
CA ASP A 223 -13.07 -48.72 14.13
C ASP A 223 -13.76 -47.37 13.86
N SER A 224 -15.08 -47.40 13.69
CA SER A 224 -15.87 -46.21 13.36
C SER A 224 -15.84 -45.17 14.48
N GLN A 225 -15.80 -45.58 15.76
CA GLN A 225 -15.79 -44.64 16.88
C GLN A 225 -14.43 -43.95 17.00
N LYS A 226 -13.35 -44.74 17.01
CA LYS A 226 -11.99 -44.21 17.07
C LYS A 226 -11.65 -43.33 15.86
N LEU A 227 -12.10 -43.72 14.66
CA LEU A 227 -11.93 -42.90 13.47
C LEU A 227 -12.72 -41.59 13.59
N THR A 228 -13.96 -41.64 14.08
CA THR A 228 -14.80 -40.45 14.32
C THR A 228 -14.11 -39.46 15.26
N GLU A 229 -13.65 -39.92 16.42
CA GLU A 229 -12.94 -39.10 17.40
C GLU A 229 -11.67 -38.47 16.81
N LYS A 230 -10.92 -39.25 16.01
CA LYS A 230 -9.70 -38.77 15.39
C LYS A 230 -9.98 -37.71 14.32
N ILE A 231 -10.99 -37.89 13.47
CA ILE A 231 -11.44 -36.88 12.49
C ILE A 231 -11.86 -35.60 13.24
N LEU A 232 -12.72 -35.74 14.25
CA LEU A 232 -13.26 -34.63 15.02
C LEU A 232 -12.16 -33.85 15.78
N SER A 233 -11.04 -34.50 16.12
CA SER A 233 -9.87 -33.84 16.72
C SER A 233 -9.08 -32.94 15.75
N ARG A 234 -9.28 -33.12 14.43
CA ARG A 234 -8.60 -32.34 13.37
C ARG A 234 -9.46 -31.24 12.76
N LEU A 235 -10.77 -31.30 12.96
CA LEU A 235 -11.66 -30.27 12.44
C LEU A 235 -11.48 -28.96 13.22
N PRO A 236 -11.46 -27.81 12.53
CA PRO A 236 -11.27 -26.52 13.16
C PRO A 236 -12.45 -26.21 14.10
N ASP A 237 -12.18 -26.13 15.40
CA ASP A 237 -13.17 -25.91 16.45
C ASP A 237 -13.04 -24.50 17.06
N LYS A 238 -12.91 -23.48 16.21
CA LYS A 238 -12.61 -22.11 16.66
C LYS A 238 -13.75 -21.47 17.48
N LYS A 239 -14.98 -22.04 17.44
CA LYS A 239 -16.18 -21.51 18.13
C LYS A 239 -17.19 -22.58 18.61
N LYS A 240 -16.81 -23.86 18.78
CA LYS A 240 -17.78 -24.98 19.02
C LYS A 240 -18.75 -25.26 17.87
N GLU A 241 -18.43 -24.75 16.69
CA GLU A 241 -19.24 -24.84 15.49
C GLU A 241 -18.37 -25.35 14.35
N ILE A 242 -18.78 -26.47 13.74
CA ILE A 242 -18.02 -27.14 12.67
C ILE A 242 -18.85 -27.10 11.38
N GLU A 243 -18.22 -26.75 10.28
CA GLU A 243 -18.83 -26.78 8.95
C GLU A 243 -18.85 -28.21 8.40
N LEU A 244 -20.00 -28.66 7.93
CA LEU A 244 -20.17 -30.02 7.41
C LEU A 244 -19.39 -30.28 6.12
N SER A 245 -19.14 -29.23 5.33
CA SER A 245 -18.27 -29.31 4.15
C SER A 245 -16.85 -29.77 4.53
N HIS A 246 -16.35 -29.37 5.70
CA HIS A 246 -15.04 -29.78 6.20
C HIS A 246 -14.98 -31.29 6.46
N VAL A 247 -16.04 -31.86 7.01
CA VAL A 247 -16.16 -33.31 7.24
C VAL A 247 -16.08 -34.07 5.92
N GLN A 248 -16.83 -33.63 4.92
CA GLN A 248 -16.86 -34.30 3.61
C GLN A 248 -15.53 -34.22 2.87
N VAL A 249 -14.83 -33.09 2.97
CA VAL A 249 -13.47 -32.93 2.43
C VAL A 249 -12.50 -33.89 3.10
N PHE A 250 -12.53 -33.94 4.44
CA PHE A 250 -11.64 -34.80 5.21
C PHE A 250 -11.89 -36.30 4.91
N LEU A 251 -13.16 -36.71 4.81
CA LEU A 251 -13.52 -38.07 4.42
C LEU A 251 -13.09 -38.41 2.98
N GLY A 252 -13.18 -37.45 2.06
CA GLY A 252 -12.68 -37.58 0.70
C GLY A 252 -11.17 -37.85 0.66
N GLU A 253 -10.40 -37.07 1.43
CA GLU A 253 -8.95 -37.23 1.55
C GLU A 253 -8.57 -38.58 2.17
N LEU A 254 -9.25 -39.00 3.24
CA LEU A 254 -9.01 -40.31 3.84
C LEU A 254 -9.29 -41.46 2.88
N TRP A 255 -10.31 -41.33 2.04
CA TRP A 255 -10.62 -42.31 1.02
C TRP A 255 -9.53 -42.38 -0.06
N ASP A 256 -9.01 -41.23 -0.49
CA ASP A 256 -7.87 -41.17 -1.41
C ASP A 256 -6.62 -41.85 -0.83
N ARG A 257 -6.27 -41.55 0.43
CA ARG A 257 -5.15 -42.20 1.12
C ARG A 257 -5.37 -43.70 1.28
N ALA A 258 -6.60 -44.12 1.58
CA ALA A 258 -6.95 -45.53 1.70
C ALA A 258 -6.84 -46.26 0.36
N LEU A 259 -7.14 -45.61 -0.76
CA LEU A 259 -6.93 -46.16 -2.10
C LEU A 259 -5.45 -46.33 -2.44
N GLU A 260 -4.59 -45.43 -1.98
CA GLU A 260 -3.14 -45.50 -2.24
C GLU A 260 -2.47 -46.66 -1.49
N VAL A 261 -3.02 -47.06 -0.33
CA VAL A 261 -2.49 -48.16 0.51
C VAL A 261 -3.27 -49.47 0.31
N LYS A 262 -4.37 -49.46 -0.46
CA LYS A 262 -5.24 -50.62 -0.67
C LYS A 262 -4.49 -51.79 -1.34
N LYS A 263 -4.73 -53.01 -0.83
CA LYS A 263 -4.29 -54.26 -1.46
C LYS A 263 -5.09 -54.54 -2.75
N GLU A 264 -4.45 -55.14 -3.76
CA GLU A 264 -4.96 -55.27 -5.15
C GLU A 264 -6.41 -55.80 -5.31
N ASN A 265 -7.01 -56.47 -4.32
CA ASN A 265 -8.38 -57.02 -4.41
C ASN A 265 -9.34 -56.67 -3.24
N GLY A 266 -8.99 -55.74 -2.34
CA GLY A 266 -9.85 -55.37 -1.18
C GLY A 266 -10.67 -54.10 -1.37
N LEU A 267 -11.66 -53.80 -0.54
CA LEU A 267 -12.16 -52.42 -0.43
C LEU A 267 -11.12 -51.56 0.32
N PRO A 268 -11.01 -50.25 0.01
CA PRO A 268 -10.16 -49.36 0.79
C PRO A 268 -10.59 -49.40 2.27
N LEU A 269 -9.62 -49.45 3.17
CA LEU A 269 -9.85 -49.50 4.62
C LEU A 269 -9.65 -48.10 5.20
N LEU A 270 -10.72 -47.48 5.68
CA LEU A 270 -10.65 -46.24 6.45
C LEU A 270 -10.28 -46.57 7.90
N SER A 271 -9.16 -46.02 8.37
CA SER A 271 -8.68 -46.21 9.73
C SER A 271 -8.06 -44.92 10.28
N ALA A 272 -7.98 -44.82 11.60
CA ALA A 272 -7.41 -43.65 12.27
C ALA A 272 -5.90 -43.44 11.97
N SER A 273 -5.20 -44.47 11.47
CA SER A 273 -3.78 -44.38 11.10
C SER A 273 -3.53 -43.60 9.81
N LEU A 274 -4.57 -43.39 8.99
CA LEU A 274 -4.49 -42.57 7.78
C LEU A 274 -4.50 -41.06 8.09
N ILE A 275 -4.78 -40.68 9.34
CA ILE A 275 -4.80 -39.29 9.81
C ILE A 275 -3.43 -38.93 10.38
N HIS A 276 -2.77 -37.97 9.74
CA HIS A 276 -1.44 -37.49 10.13
C HIS A 276 -1.49 -36.52 11.33
N ALA A 277 -0.31 -36.23 11.88
CA ALA A 277 -0.19 -35.39 13.07
C ALA A 277 -0.56 -33.92 12.79
N ASP A 278 -0.29 -33.51 11.57
CA ASP A 278 -0.25 -32.15 11.04
C ASP A 278 -1.36 -31.90 9.99
N ASP A 279 -2.30 -32.86 9.87
CA ASP A 279 -3.53 -32.69 9.11
C ASP A 279 -4.37 -31.57 9.73
N ASP A 280 -4.59 -30.53 8.94
CA ASP A 280 -5.65 -29.56 9.10
C ASP A 280 -6.43 -29.45 7.79
N LEU A 281 -7.60 -28.82 7.84
CA LEU A 281 -8.44 -28.70 6.65
C LEU A 281 -7.80 -27.89 5.52
N GLU A 282 -7.11 -26.80 5.85
CA GLU A 282 -6.53 -25.87 4.87
C GLU A 282 -5.48 -26.59 4.04
N ARG A 283 -4.60 -27.35 4.72
CA ARG A 283 -3.59 -28.20 4.09
C ARG A 283 -4.22 -29.33 3.28
N ILE A 284 -5.32 -29.93 3.73
CA ILE A 284 -5.99 -30.99 2.97
C ILE A 284 -6.57 -30.43 1.67
N LEU A 285 -7.26 -29.28 1.73
CA LEU A 285 -7.79 -28.62 0.53
C LEU A 285 -6.68 -28.15 -0.40
N GLU A 286 -5.60 -27.61 0.15
CA GLU A 286 -4.42 -27.20 -0.61
C GLU A 286 -3.76 -28.40 -1.30
N SER A 287 -3.53 -29.49 -0.57
CA SER A 287 -2.94 -30.73 -1.08
C SER A 287 -3.82 -31.35 -2.17
N PHE A 288 -5.13 -31.35 -1.95
CA PHE A 288 -6.11 -31.74 -2.95
C PHE A 288 -5.99 -30.86 -4.20
N LEU A 289 -6.09 -29.53 -4.07
CA LEU A 289 -6.01 -28.61 -5.19
C LEU A 289 -4.71 -28.81 -5.98
N ILE A 290 -3.55 -28.80 -5.31
CA ILE A 290 -2.23 -28.98 -5.94
C ILE A 290 -2.16 -30.30 -6.70
N LYS A 291 -2.67 -31.40 -6.12
CA LYS A 291 -2.71 -32.72 -6.76
C LYS A 291 -3.59 -32.69 -8.02
N GLN A 292 -4.78 -32.09 -7.94
CA GLN A 292 -5.68 -31.96 -9.09
C GLN A 292 -5.07 -31.07 -10.19
N MET A 293 -4.45 -29.94 -9.84
CA MET A 293 -3.79 -29.04 -10.79
C MET A 293 -2.64 -29.75 -11.50
N LYS A 294 -1.80 -30.49 -10.78
CA LYS A 294 -0.68 -31.23 -11.36
C LYS A 294 -1.15 -32.29 -12.37
N GLU A 295 -2.25 -32.98 -12.09
CA GLU A 295 -2.82 -33.95 -13.03
C GLU A 295 -3.41 -33.27 -14.28
N LEU A 296 -4.11 -32.15 -14.11
CA LEU A 296 -4.73 -31.41 -15.22
C LEU A 296 -3.71 -30.66 -16.07
N ASP A 297 -2.62 -30.15 -15.48
CA ASP A 297 -1.52 -29.48 -16.17
C ASP A 297 -0.90 -30.36 -17.27
N LEU A 298 -0.87 -31.68 -17.07
CA LEU A 298 -0.36 -32.64 -18.05
C LEU A 298 -1.20 -32.64 -19.33
N THR A 299 -2.51 -32.47 -19.20
CA THR A 299 -3.47 -32.51 -20.30
C THR A 299 -3.73 -31.14 -20.92
N PHE A 300 -3.89 -30.10 -20.10
CA PHE A 300 -4.36 -28.78 -20.56
C PHE A 300 -3.25 -27.73 -20.67
N GLY A 301 -2.06 -27.99 -20.11
CA GLY A 301 -0.95 -27.04 -20.08
C GLY A 301 -0.72 -26.49 -18.67
N LYS A 302 0.55 -26.20 -18.37
CA LYS A 302 0.99 -25.79 -17.03
C LYS A 302 0.34 -24.48 -16.63
N GLY A 303 -0.36 -24.47 -15.49
CA GLY A 303 -0.97 -23.26 -14.92
C GLY A 303 -2.33 -22.89 -15.53
N VAL A 304 -2.71 -23.45 -16.68
CA VAL A 304 -4.00 -23.19 -17.33
C VAL A 304 -5.20 -23.52 -16.42
N PRO A 305 -5.23 -24.69 -15.72
CA PRO A 305 -6.33 -24.99 -14.80
C PRO A 305 -6.42 -23.98 -13.65
N LEU A 306 -5.29 -23.52 -13.13
CA LEU A 306 -5.27 -22.54 -12.03
C LEU A 306 -5.71 -21.15 -12.51
N GLU A 307 -5.29 -20.73 -13.70
CA GLU A 307 -5.74 -19.50 -14.35
C GLU A 307 -7.26 -19.47 -14.57
N LEU A 308 -7.82 -20.60 -15.01
CA LEU A 308 -9.26 -20.74 -15.15
C LEU A 308 -9.96 -20.57 -13.79
N LEU A 309 -9.49 -21.24 -12.74
CA LEU A 309 -10.07 -21.09 -11.40
C LEU A 309 -9.90 -19.67 -10.85
N ALA A 310 -8.77 -19.02 -11.15
CA ALA A 310 -8.49 -17.64 -10.74
C ALA A 310 -9.46 -16.64 -11.39
N ALA A 311 -9.91 -16.89 -12.62
CA ALA A 311 -10.95 -16.08 -13.26
C ALA A 311 -12.29 -16.10 -12.49
N MET A 312 -12.53 -17.17 -11.73
CA MET A 312 -13.80 -17.43 -11.03
C MET A 312 -13.78 -17.01 -9.56
N ILE A 313 -12.79 -16.22 -9.15
CA ILE A 313 -12.71 -15.62 -7.81
C ILE A 313 -12.57 -14.11 -7.91
N SER A 314 -13.19 -13.40 -6.97
CA SER A 314 -12.97 -11.97 -6.75
C SER A 314 -11.62 -11.72 -6.05
N GLU A 315 -11.16 -10.47 -6.00
CA GLU A 315 -10.03 -10.03 -5.16
C GLU A 315 -10.13 -10.46 -3.67
N LYS A 316 -11.36 -10.53 -3.14
CA LYS A 316 -11.63 -10.98 -1.76
C LYS A 316 -11.69 -12.52 -1.61
N PHE A 317 -11.27 -13.25 -2.63
CA PHE A 317 -11.34 -14.71 -2.73
C PHE A 317 -12.75 -15.28 -2.55
N THR A 318 -13.76 -14.51 -2.96
CA THR A 318 -15.16 -14.95 -3.05
C THR A 318 -15.46 -15.48 -4.43
N LYS A 319 -16.39 -16.42 -4.54
CA LYS A 319 -16.71 -17.09 -5.81
C LYS A 319 -17.44 -16.15 -6.78
N LEU A 320 -17.14 -16.29 -8.07
CA LEU A 320 -17.85 -15.67 -9.18
C LEU A 320 -18.47 -16.75 -10.06
N GLN A 321 -19.62 -16.43 -10.67
CA GLN A 321 -20.29 -17.26 -11.67
C GLN A 321 -19.95 -16.73 -13.06
N LEU A 322 -19.40 -17.57 -13.93
CA LEU A 322 -19.02 -17.19 -15.29
C LEU A 322 -19.51 -18.22 -16.31
N SER A 323 -19.96 -17.75 -17.48
CA SER A 323 -20.23 -18.62 -18.63
C SER A 323 -18.93 -19.06 -19.31
N GLU A 324 -18.96 -20.17 -20.03
CA GLU A 324 -17.78 -20.64 -20.80
C GLU A 324 -17.22 -19.54 -21.74
N PRO A 325 -18.03 -18.77 -22.50
CA PRO A 325 -17.51 -17.66 -23.30
C PRO A 325 -16.82 -16.56 -22.48
N ALA A 326 -17.33 -16.24 -21.28
CA ALA A 326 -16.71 -15.25 -20.40
C ALA A 326 -15.37 -15.74 -19.86
N ILE A 327 -15.27 -17.02 -19.49
CA ILE A 327 -14.02 -17.67 -19.06
C ILE A 327 -13.01 -17.65 -20.20
N MET A 328 -13.43 -18.01 -21.42
CA MET A 328 -12.55 -17.98 -22.59
C MET A 328 -12.03 -16.56 -22.88
N ALA A 329 -12.91 -15.55 -22.82
CA ALA A 329 -12.53 -14.16 -23.04
C ALA A 329 -11.49 -13.68 -22.01
N ASP A 330 -11.66 -14.05 -20.74
CA ASP A 330 -10.69 -13.74 -19.67
C ASP A 330 -9.34 -14.44 -19.90
N LEU A 331 -9.33 -15.72 -20.27
CA LEU A 331 -8.11 -16.46 -20.58
C LEU A 331 -7.39 -15.89 -21.81
N ASP A 332 -8.14 -15.48 -22.84
CA ASP A 332 -7.61 -14.86 -24.06
C ASP A 332 -6.97 -13.50 -23.76
N ASP A 333 -7.61 -12.66 -22.94
CA ASP A 333 -7.05 -11.37 -22.49
C ASP A 333 -5.73 -11.59 -21.74
N LYS A 334 -5.68 -12.63 -20.90
CA LYS A 334 -4.48 -13.05 -20.17
C LYS A 334 -3.45 -13.78 -21.04
N LYS A 335 -3.73 -14.01 -22.34
CA LYS A 335 -2.91 -14.77 -23.30
C LYS A 335 -2.59 -16.19 -22.82
N VAL A 336 -3.50 -16.81 -22.08
CA VAL A 336 -3.38 -18.17 -21.53
C VAL A 336 -3.92 -19.17 -22.55
N ILE A 337 -3.02 -19.97 -23.15
CA ILE A 337 -3.39 -20.93 -24.20
C ILE A 337 -3.51 -22.33 -23.61
N SER A 338 -4.70 -22.90 -23.68
CA SER A 338 -4.94 -24.31 -23.34
C SER A 338 -4.55 -25.24 -24.49
N LYS A 339 -3.98 -26.41 -24.16
CA LYS A 339 -3.64 -27.46 -25.14
C LYS A 339 -4.87 -28.20 -25.70
N ASN A 340 -5.95 -28.22 -24.95
CA ASN A 340 -7.22 -28.88 -25.27
C ASN A 340 -8.39 -27.92 -25.04
N PRO A 341 -9.59 -28.18 -25.60
CA PRO A 341 -10.75 -27.32 -25.43
C PRO A 341 -11.05 -26.97 -23.97
N ILE A 342 -11.47 -25.72 -23.71
CA ILE A 342 -11.83 -25.27 -22.36
C ILE A 342 -13.05 -26.03 -21.82
N SER A 343 -14.01 -26.38 -22.67
CA SER A 343 -15.13 -27.27 -22.33
C SER A 343 -14.68 -28.60 -21.70
N ASP A 344 -13.61 -29.22 -22.22
CA ASP A 344 -13.06 -30.47 -21.65
C ASP A 344 -12.43 -30.25 -20.28
N LEU A 345 -11.79 -29.10 -20.07
CA LEU A 345 -11.23 -28.71 -18.77
C LEU A 345 -12.34 -28.45 -17.74
N LEU A 346 -13.39 -27.72 -18.13
CA LEU A 346 -14.57 -27.47 -17.30
C LEU A 346 -15.23 -28.79 -16.88
N ASN A 347 -15.46 -29.69 -17.84
CA ASN A 347 -15.98 -31.03 -17.58
C ASN A 347 -15.08 -31.85 -16.63
N ALA A 348 -13.75 -31.74 -16.78
CA ALA A 348 -12.81 -32.43 -15.92
C ALA A 348 -12.82 -31.88 -14.48
N LEU A 349 -12.90 -30.56 -14.33
CA LEU A 349 -12.98 -29.88 -13.04
C LEU A 349 -14.32 -30.16 -12.33
N GLU A 350 -15.42 -30.24 -13.07
CA GLU A 350 -16.73 -30.63 -12.54
C GLU A 350 -16.74 -32.08 -12.05
N LYS A 351 -16.18 -33.02 -12.84
CA LYS A 351 -16.02 -34.42 -12.42
C LYS A 351 -15.16 -34.58 -11.17
N ARG A 352 -14.20 -33.66 -10.97
CA ARG A 352 -13.34 -33.59 -9.78
C ARG A 352 -13.97 -32.80 -8.63
N ARG A 353 -15.23 -32.34 -8.78
CA ARG A 353 -15.99 -31.54 -7.80
C ARG A 353 -15.33 -30.24 -7.38
N ILE A 354 -14.46 -29.69 -8.23
CA ILE A 354 -13.84 -28.36 -8.04
C ILE A 354 -14.80 -27.27 -8.51
N LEU A 355 -15.47 -27.53 -9.63
CA LEU A 355 -16.48 -26.65 -10.21
C LEU A 355 -17.87 -27.27 -10.12
N ARG A 356 -18.88 -26.42 -10.22
CA ARG A 356 -20.27 -26.77 -10.45
C ARG A 356 -20.79 -26.06 -11.67
N SER A 357 -21.61 -26.75 -12.45
CA SER A 357 -22.39 -26.14 -13.53
C SER A 357 -23.79 -25.73 -13.04
N LEU A 358 -24.26 -24.60 -13.56
CA LEU A 358 -25.57 -24.01 -13.33
C LEU A 358 -26.18 -23.71 -14.70
N LYS A 359 -27.29 -24.35 -15.05
CA LYS A 359 -28.02 -24.01 -16.27
C LYS A 359 -28.93 -22.82 -16.02
N ILE A 360 -28.68 -21.72 -16.73
CA ILE A 360 -29.50 -20.50 -16.70
C ILE A 360 -30.01 -20.28 -18.14
N GLY A 361 -31.26 -20.67 -18.38
CA GLY A 361 -31.82 -20.69 -19.73
C GLY A 361 -31.11 -21.73 -20.60
N ASP A 362 -30.60 -21.29 -21.76
CA ASP A 362 -29.82 -22.11 -22.68
C ASP A 362 -28.30 -22.04 -22.40
N GLU A 363 -27.86 -21.16 -21.50
CA GLU A 363 -26.44 -21.00 -21.15
C GLU A 363 -26.07 -21.78 -19.89
N THR A 364 -24.86 -22.36 -19.89
CA THR A 364 -24.28 -23.00 -18.72
C THR A 364 -23.25 -22.08 -18.10
N GLN A 365 -23.49 -21.70 -16.84
CA GLN A 365 -22.54 -20.97 -16.02
C GLN A 365 -21.81 -21.93 -15.09
N TYR A 366 -20.60 -21.56 -14.69
CA TYR A 366 -19.74 -22.33 -13.81
C TYR A 366 -19.39 -21.49 -12.58
N GLU A 367 -19.27 -22.13 -11.43
CA GLU A 367 -18.69 -21.55 -10.20
C GLU A 367 -17.77 -22.55 -9.50
N ILE A 368 -16.86 -22.06 -8.65
CA ILE A 368 -16.13 -22.91 -7.70
C ILE A 368 -17.12 -23.53 -6.71
N SER A 369 -16.93 -24.79 -6.35
CA SER A 369 -17.89 -25.52 -5.50
C SER A 369 -18.12 -24.92 -4.10
N HIS A 370 -17.11 -24.26 -3.50
CA HIS A 370 -17.20 -23.72 -2.14
C HIS A 370 -16.23 -22.56 -1.85
N ASP A 371 -16.58 -21.71 -0.88
CA ASP A 371 -15.77 -20.56 -0.44
C ASP A 371 -14.38 -20.98 0.06
N SER A 372 -14.29 -22.07 0.84
CA SER A 372 -13.00 -22.59 1.32
C SER A 372 -12.06 -22.97 0.17
N LEU A 373 -12.59 -23.47 -0.95
CA LEU A 373 -11.79 -23.79 -2.13
C LEU A 373 -11.39 -22.52 -2.89
N ALA A 374 -12.28 -21.52 -2.98
CA ALA A 374 -11.96 -20.22 -3.55
C ALA A 374 -10.83 -19.52 -2.77
N LEU A 375 -10.85 -19.60 -1.44
CA LEU A 375 -9.77 -19.11 -0.58
C LEU A 375 -8.45 -19.82 -0.88
N VAL A 376 -8.45 -21.15 -0.95
CA VAL A 376 -7.25 -21.95 -1.22
C VAL A 376 -6.72 -21.69 -2.63
N VAL A 377 -7.59 -21.51 -3.64
CA VAL A 377 -7.19 -21.07 -4.99
C VAL A 377 -6.51 -19.71 -4.92
N GLY A 378 -7.11 -18.74 -4.22
CA GLY A 378 -6.56 -17.39 -4.01
C GLY A 378 -5.18 -17.40 -3.33
N GLN A 379 -5.00 -18.23 -2.31
CA GLN A 379 -3.72 -18.40 -1.60
C GLN A 379 -2.65 -19.07 -2.49
N ASN A 380 -3.06 -19.95 -3.40
CA ASN A 380 -2.19 -20.68 -4.32
C ASN A 380 -1.94 -19.95 -5.64
N LEU A 381 -2.46 -18.73 -5.83
CA LEU A 381 -2.11 -17.90 -6.99
C LEU A 381 -0.61 -17.67 -7.05
N THR A 382 -0.03 -17.78 -8.25
CA THR A 382 1.38 -17.50 -8.45
C THR A 382 1.66 -16.00 -8.30
N GLU A 383 2.90 -15.63 -7.97
CA GLU A 383 3.29 -14.22 -7.85
C GLU A 383 3.10 -13.45 -9.17
N GLU A 384 3.25 -14.13 -10.32
CA GLU A 384 2.98 -13.55 -11.62
C GLU A 384 1.50 -13.23 -11.83
N MET A 385 0.59 -14.15 -11.43
CA MET A 385 -0.85 -13.94 -11.49
C MET A 385 -1.29 -12.78 -10.61
N LYS A 386 -0.83 -12.75 -9.34
CA LYS A 386 -1.13 -11.66 -8.39
C LYS A 386 -0.64 -10.30 -8.92
N LEU A 387 0.55 -10.28 -9.52
CA LEU A 387 1.12 -9.05 -10.06
C LEU A 387 0.37 -8.57 -11.30
N ARG A 388 -0.12 -9.50 -12.14
CA ARG A 388 -0.94 -9.19 -13.33
C ARG A 388 -2.32 -8.66 -12.95
N GLU A 389 -2.99 -9.25 -11.96
CA GLU A 389 -4.27 -8.77 -11.44
C GLU A 389 -4.12 -7.37 -10.84
N LYS A 390 -3.12 -7.18 -9.97
CA LYS A 390 -2.79 -5.87 -9.42
C LYS A 390 -2.43 -4.84 -10.50
N ALA A 391 -1.80 -5.26 -11.59
CA ALA A 391 -1.52 -4.39 -12.73
C ALA A 391 -2.83 -3.92 -13.40
N ALA A 392 -3.80 -4.82 -13.58
CA ALA A 392 -5.11 -4.48 -14.15
C ALA A 392 -5.85 -3.43 -13.29
N ASP A 393 -5.86 -3.61 -11.97
CA ASP A 393 -6.50 -2.67 -11.02
C ASP A 393 -5.81 -1.31 -11.02
N VAL A 394 -4.49 -1.31 -11.02
CA VAL A 394 -3.72 -0.07 -11.13
C VAL A 394 -4.06 0.62 -12.45
N TYR A 395 -4.07 -0.11 -13.57
CA TYR A 395 -4.36 0.47 -14.88
C TYR A 395 -5.78 0.99 -14.99
N SER A 396 -6.78 0.36 -14.36
CA SER A 396 -8.17 0.85 -14.36
C SER A 396 -8.27 2.22 -13.68
N VAL A 397 -7.62 2.40 -12.52
CA VAL A 397 -7.55 3.69 -11.81
C VAL A 397 -6.89 4.77 -12.66
N TYR A 398 -5.78 4.45 -13.34
CA TYR A 398 -5.10 5.43 -14.20
C TYR A 398 -5.80 5.68 -15.52
N LYS A 399 -6.63 4.74 -16.01
CA LYS A 399 -7.46 4.90 -17.20
C LYS A 399 -8.56 5.95 -16.98
N GLU A 400 -9.14 6.01 -15.79
CA GLU A 400 -10.18 6.99 -15.43
C GLU A 400 -9.64 8.41 -15.20
N ARG A 401 -8.38 8.52 -14.75
CA ARG A 401 -7.75 9.84 -14.54
C ARG A 401 -7.56 10.57 -15.86
N THR A 402 -7.86 11.87 -15.89
CA THR A 402 -7.56 12.76 -17.02
C THR A 402 -6.24 13.51 -16.82
N GLY A 403 -5.49 13.75 -17.90
CA GLY A 403 -4.25 14.54 -17.87
C GLY A 403 -2.96 13.73 -18.05
N LEU A 404 -1.82 14.45 -18.08
CA LEU A 404 -0.48 13.87 -18.18
C LEU A 404 -0.01 13.33 -16.83
N LEU A 405 0.79 12.28 -16.87
CA LEU A 405 1.37 11.59 -15.72
C LEU A 405 2.67 12.28 -15.30
N SER A 406 2.92 12.32 -14.00
CA SER A 406 4.21 12.72 -13.43
C SER A 406 5.28 11.63 -13.61
N GLN A 407 6.55 11.97 -13.38
CA GLN A 407 7.66 11.02 -13.43
C GLN A 407 7.47 9.87 -12.42
N ASP A 408 7.04 10.20 -11.20
CA ASP A 408 6.85 9.21 -10.13
C ASP A 408 5.73 8.23 -10.46
N GLU A 409 4.64 8.71 -11.08
CA GLU A 409 3.54 7.84 -11.54
C GLU A 409 4.01 6.90 -12.66
N ILE A 410 4.80 7.39 -13.62
CA ILE A 410 5.37 6.55 -14.68
C ILE A 410 6.34 5.50 -14.09
N ASP A 411 7.16 5.90 -13.12
CA ASP A 411 8.09 5.01 -12.43
C ASP A 411 7.34 3.96 -11.58
N TYR A 412 6.22 4.33 -10.98
CA TYR A 412 5.31 3.43 -10.26
C TYR A 412 4.64 2.42 -11.20
N LEU A 413 4.25 2.82 -12.41
CA LEU A 413 3.62 1.93 -13.40
C LEU A 413 4.61 0.95 -14.05
N ARG A 414 5.90 1.30 -14.12
CA ARG A 414 6.93 0.54 -14.84
C ARG A 414 7.06 -0.94 -14.45
N PRO A 415 7.04 -1.33 -13.16
CA PRO A 415 7.18 -2.73 -12.76
C PRO A 415 6.06 -3.61 -13.33
N PHE A 416 4.84 -3.08 -13.39
CA PHE A 416 3.64 -3.81 -13.81
C PHE A 416 3.63 -4.17 -15.30
N LYS A 417 4.33 -3.39 -16.14
CA LYS A 417 4.47 -3.66 -17.58
C LYS A 417 5.02 -5.06 -17.88
N ARG A 418 5.82 -5.63 -16.98
CA ARG A 418 6.41 -6.96 -17.15
C ARG A 418 5.36 -8.07 -17.13
N SER A 419 4.26 -7.85 -16.40
CA SER A 419 3.21 -8.84 -16.18
C SER A 419 1.97 -8.57 -17.02
N LEU A 420 1.63 -7.30 -17.25
CA LEU A 420 0.50 -6.89 -18.08
C LEU A 420 0.89 -5.69 -18.95
N ASP A 421 0.65 -5.82 -20.26
CA ASP A 421 0.84 -4.72 -21.21
C ASP A 421 -0.09 -3.55 -20.87
N TYR A 422 0.39 -2.32 -21.09
CA TYR A 422 -0.44 -1.15 -20.88
C TYR A 422 -1.62 -1.13 -21.85
N PRO A 423 -2.84 -0.81 -21.39
CA PRO A 423 -3.95 -0.51 -22.29
C PRO A 423 -3.57 0.58 -23.28
N VAL A 424 -4.03 0.48 -24.52
CA VAL A 424 -3.63 1.38 -25.63
C VAL A 424 -3.72 2.87 -25.25
N GLY A 425 -4.81 3.27 -24.58
CA GLY A 425 -5.00 4.65 -24.12
C GLY A 425 -3.99 5.08 -23.05
N LEU A 426 -3.68 4.20 -22.10
CA LEU A 426 -2.68 4.47 -21.05
C LEU A 426 -1.26 4.50 -21.64
N GLN A 427 -0.95 3.59 -22.55
CA GLN A 427 0.35 3.55 -23.24
C GLN A 427 0.61 4.86 -24.00
N LYS A 428 -0.40 5.36 -24.72
CA LYS A 428 -0.31 6.64 -25.42
C LYS A 428 -0.02 7.79 -24.45
N ARG A 429 -0.77 7.86 -23.35
CA ARG A 429 -0.60 8.91 -22.32
C ARG A 429 0.76 8.86 -21.64
N ILE A 430 1.28 7.67 -21.34
CA ILE A 430 2.65 7.51 -20.81
C ILE A 430 3.67 8.08 -21.79
N GLY A 431 3.49 7.83 -23.10
CA GLY A 431 4.32 8.40 -24.17
C GLY A 431 4.27 9.94 -24.19
N GLU A 432 3.06 10.51 -24.26
CA GLU A 432 2.84 11.97 -24.25
C GLU A 432 3.42 12.63 -23.00
N SER A 433 3.23 12.00 -21.84
CA SER A 433 3.74 12.48 -20.55
C SER A 433 5.26 12.47 -20.50
N THR A 434 5.88 11.41 -21.02
CA THR A 434 7.35 11.29 -21.07
C THR A 434 7.96 12.38 -21.94
N ILE A 435 7.35 12.68 -23.09
CA ILE A 435 7.77 13.78 -23.98
C ILE A 435 7.64 15.13 -23.26
N ALA A 436 6.48 15.39 -22.64
CA ALA A 436 6.24 16.64 -21.93
C ALA A 436 7.22 16.87 -20.77
N ILE A 437 7.54 15.82 -19.99
CA ILE A 437 8.53 15.87 -18.91
C ILE A 437 9.93 16.16 -19.47
N GLN A 438 10.32 15.54 -20.59
CA GLN A 438 11.60 15.80 -21.23
C GLN A 438 11.72 17.24 -21.73
N GLU A 439 10.66 17.77 -22.36
CA GLU A 439 10.61 19.17 -22.81
C GLU A 439 10.64 20.15 -21.64
N GLN A 440 9.96 19.84 -20.53
CA GLN A 440 10.01 20.66 -19.32
C GLN A 440 11.42 20.66 -18.73
N ARG A 441 12.06 19.49 -18.59
CA ARG A 441 13.46 19.40 -18.13
C ARG A 441 14.42 20.16 -19.03
N LYS A 442 14.23 20.11 -20.35
CA LYS A 442 15.03 20.87 -21.31
C LYS A 442 14.85 22.38 -21.11
N ARG A 443 13.61 22.86 -20.98
CA ARG A 443 13.32 24.28 -20.70
C ARG A 443 13.90 24.75 -19.37
N ASP A 444 13.83 23.92 -18.33
CA ASP A 444 14.41 24.24 -17.02
C ASP A 444 15.93 24.27 -17.08
N LEU A 445 16.56 23.35 -17.82
CA LEU A 445 18.00 23.38 -18.06
C LEU A 445 18.43 24.62 -18.84
N GLU A 446 17.69 25.00 -19.89
CA GLU A 446 17.93 26.22 -20.67
C GLU A 446 17.81 27.48 -19.80
N LYS A 447 16.79 27.56 -18.94
CA LYS A 447 16.65 28.64 -17.95
C LYS A 447 17.83 28.68 -16.97
N GLN A 448 18.24 27.53 -16.42
CA GLN A 448 19.40 27.46 -15.53
C GLN A 448 20.69 27.90 -16.21
N ILE A 449 20.90 27.53 -17.48
CA ILE A 449 22.04 27.97 -18.28
C ILE A 449 21.97 29.49 -18.51
N ALA A 450 20.80 30.03 -18.87
CA ALA A 450 20.59 31.46 -19.06
C ALA A 450 20.87 32.25 -17.77
N ASP A 451 20.39 31.76 -16.62
CA ASP A 451 20.63 32.37 -15.31
C ASP A 451 22.11 32.33 -14.92
N LYS A 452 22.80 31.21 -15.15
CA LYS A 452 24.26 31.10 -14.94
C LYS A 452 25.01 32.09 -15.83
N ASN A 453 24.62 32.23 -17.09
CA ASN A 453 25.23 33.17 -18.03
C ASN A 453 24.96 34.63 -17.62
N LYS A 454 23.75 34.96 -17.15
CA LYS A 454 23.41 36.29 -16.62
C LYS A 454 24.26 36.63 -15.40
N LYS A 455 24.37 35.71 -14.44
CA LYS A 455 25.24 35.87 -13.25
C LYS A 455 26.71 36.01 -13.62
N ARG A 456 27.19 35.31 -14.66
CA ARG A 456 28.56 35.46 -15.18
C ARG A 456 28.78 36.84 -15.79
N LYS A 457 27.86 37.35 -16.62
CA LYS A 457 27.93 38.70 -17.20
C LYS A 457 27.96 39.79 -16.12
N ILE A 458 27.10 39.68 -15.10
CA ILE A 458 27.08 40.61 -13.97
C ILE A 458 28.42 40.60 -13.21
N ARG A 459 28.99 39.42 -12.93
CA ARG A 459 30.31 39.33 -12.28
C ARG A 459 31.43 39.98 -13.10
N ILE A 460 31.43 39.81 -14.41
CA ILE A 460 32.40 40.47 -15.31
C ILE A 460 32.24 41.99 -15.26
N LEU A 461 31.00 42.49 -15.29
CA LEU A 461 30.70 43.92 -15.23
C LEU A 461 31.16 44.54 -13.90
N ILE A 462 30.87 43.89 -12.76
CA ILE A 462 31.33 44.32 -11.44
C ILE A 462 32.85 44.35 -11.39
N GLY A 463 33.52 43.32 -11.91
CA GLY A 463 34.98 43.28 -12.00
C GLY A 463 35.55 44.45 -12.81
N ALA A 464 34.95 44.78 -13.95
CA ALA A 464 35.35 45.92 -14.77
C ALA A 464 35.17 47.27 -14.05
N ILE A 465 34.08 47.44 -13.29
CA ILE A 465 33.82 48.65 -12.49
C ILE A 465 34.88 48.80 -11.38
N ILE A 466 35.23 47.71 -10.68
CA ILE A 466 36.27 47.74 -9.63
C ILE A 466 37.62 48.16 -10.21
N ILE A 467 37.99 47.61 -11.38
CA ILE A 467 39.23 47.98 -12.08
C ILE A 467 39.21 49.48 -12.45
N LEU A 468 38.08 49.97 -12.97
CA LEU A 468 37.93 51.38 -13.34
C LEU A 468 38.07 52.29 -12.11
N ILE A 469 37.42 51.95 -10.99
CA ILE A 469 37.54 52.70 -9.73
C ILE A 469 39.00 52.70 -9.27
N GLY A 470 39.67 51.54 -9.25
CA GLY A 470 41.08 51.43 -8.88
C GLY A 470 42.00 52.29 -9.76
N PHE A 471 41.75 52.33 -11.07
CA PHE A 471 42.48 53.18 -12.00
C PHE A 471 42.24 54.66 -11.73
N THR A 472 40.99 55.08 -11.49
CA THR A 472 40.68 56.48 -11.16
C THR A 472 41.33 56.92 -9.86
N THR A 473 41.33 56.08 -8.82
CA THR A 473 42.00 56.37 -7.55
C THR A 473 43.50 56.50 -7.71
N LEU A 474 44.12 55.67 -8.56
CA LEU A 474 45.55 55.74 -8.85
C LEU A 474 45.91 57.04 -9.56
N VAL A 475 45.11 57.47 -10.55
CA VAL A 475 45.31 58.73 -11.26
C VAL A 475 45.19 59.93 -10.31
N ILE A 476 44.22 59.91 -9.40
CA ILE A 476 44.06 60.96 -8.38
C ILE A 476 45.27 60.99 -7.46
N PHE A 477 45.74 59.83 -6.99
CA PHE A 477 46.93 59.75 -6.14
C PHE A 477 48.18 60.34 -6.82
N LEU A 478 48.42 59.97 -8.08
CA LEU A 478 49.54 60.51 -8.87
C LEU A 478 49.43 62.03 -9.08
N ALA A 479 48.21 62.55 -9.24
CA ALA A 479 47.99 63.99 -9.37
C ALA A 479 48.27 64.75 -8.05
N ILE A 480 47.90 64.17 -6.91
CA ILE A 480 48.18 64.73 -5.58
C ILE A 480 49.70 64.73 -5.32
N ASP A 481 50.37 63.61 -5.58
CA ASP A 481 51.83 63.50 -5.41
C ASP A 481 52.58 64.52 -6.28
N ALA A 482 52.15 64.69 -7.54
CA ALA A 482 52.70 65.71 -8.41
C ALA A 482 52.48 67.14 -7.87
N GLN A 483 51.31 67.44 -7.32
CA GLN A 483 51.06 68.74 -6.68
C GLN A 483 51.96 68.97 -5.46
N GLU A 484 52.15 67.95 -4.62
CA GLU A 484 53.00 68.03 -3.44
C GLU A 484 54.46 68.31 -3.81
N GLN A 485 54.98 67.66 -4.86
CA GLN A 485 56.31 67.95 -5.38
C GLN A 485 56.46 69.38 -5.91
N THR A 486 55.43 69.92 -6.58
CA THR A 486 55.46 71.33 -7.02
C THR A 486 55.43 72.31 -5.85
N LEU A 487 54.75 71.96 -4.75
CA LEU A 487 54.68 72.78 -3.54
C LEU A 487 56.03 72.81 -2.79
N LEU A 488 56.67 71.64 -2.67
CA LEU A 488 58.03 71.48 -2.13
C LEU A 488 59.07 72.27 -2.94
N ALA A 489 58.97 72.26 -4.27
CA ALA A 489 59.85 73.06 -5.12
C ALA A 489 59.67 74.57 -4.89
N LYS A 490 58.42 75.03 -4.69
CA LYS A 490 58.14 76.44 -4.34
C LYS A 490 58.69 76.81 -2.96
N GLN A 491 58.56 75.93 -1.97
CA GLN A 491 59.13 76.15 -0.63
C GLN A 491 60.66 76.25 -0.68
N LYS A 492 61.35 75.35 -1.40
CA LYS A 492 62.80 75.42 -1.56
C LYS A 492 63.27 76.72 -2.23
N ASN A 493 62.50 77.23 -3.20
CA ASN A 493 62.80 78.52 -3.83
C ASN A 493 62.59 79.70 -2.86
N LEU A 494 61.57 79.64 -2.01
CA LEU A 494 61.31 80.65 -0.98
C LEU A 494 62.38 80.62 0.13
N GLU A 495 62.82 79.44 0.56
CA GLU A 495 63.94 79.29 1.49
C GLU A 495 65.25 79.81 0.88
N ALA A 496 65.49 79.58 -0.41
CA ALA A 496 66.64 80.13 -1.11
C ALA A 496 66.60 81.67 -1.19
N SER A 497 65.42 82.29 -1.33
CA SER A 497 65.31 83.76 -1.29
C SER A 497 65.53 84.32 0.11
N ILE A 498 64.96 83.68 1.14
CA ILE A 498 65.14 84.07 2.55
C ILE A 498 66.60 83.88 2.99
N ALA A 499 67.28 82.82 2.54
CA ALA A 499 68.70 82.61 2.80
C ALA A 499 69.56 83.73 2.16
N LYS A 500 69.16 84.24 0.99
CA LYS A 500 69.84 85.34 0.31
C LYS A 500 69.70 86.66 1.07
N GLU A 501 68.51 86.95 1.62
CA GLU A 501 68.26 88.10 2.51
C GLU A 501 69.01 87.97 3.84
N ARG A 502 68.95 86.80 4.50
CA ARG A 502 69.69 86.55 5.75
C ARG A 502 71.20 86.62 5.58
N THR A 503 71.75 86.27 4.41
CA THR A 503 73.18 86.43 4.11
C THR A 503 73.60 87.90 4.04
N GLN A 504 72.71 88.78 3.55
CA GLN A 504 72.94 90.22 3.52
C GLN A 504 72.77 90.87 4.91
N GLU A 505 71.91 90.32 5.76
CA GLU A 505 71.67 90.79 7.12
C GLU A 505 72.74 90.29 8.12
N LEU A 506 73.26 89.05 7.95
CA LEU A 506 74.38 88.49 8.71
C LEU A 506 75.71 89.21 8.44
N LEU A 507 75.91 89.77 7.24
CA LEU A 507 77.08 90.62 6.94
C LEU A 507 77.06 91.95 7.72
N LYS A 508 75.89 92.37 8.22
CA LYS A 508 75.69 93.59 9.00
C LYS A 508 75.79 93.38 10.52
N LEU A 509 75.54 92.16 10.99
CA LEU A 509 75.49 91.82 12.43
C LEU A 509 76.77 91.13 12.96
N VAL A 510 77.75 90.81 12.09
CA VAL A 510 79.08 90.31 12.50
C VAL A 510 80.05 91.42 12.93
N MET A 511 79.63 92.70 12.86
CA MET A 511 80.44 93.86 13.31
C MET A 511 80.28 94.25 14.79
N GLN A 512 79.41 93.64 15.59
CA GLN A 512 79.33 94.00 17.02
C GLN A 512 78.76 92.85 17.88
N GLY A 513 79.62 92.28 18.72
CA GLY A 513 79.31 91.97 20.13
C GLY A 513 78.41 90.77 20.43
N ARG A 514 79.06 89.65 20.75
CA ARG A 514 78.63 88.34 21.29
C ARG A 514 77.52 88.26 22.38
N GLU A 515 76.87 87.07 22.36
CA GLU A 515 76.45 86.15 23.46
C GLU A 515 75.31 86.58 24.43
N ARG A 516 74.42 85.71 24.96
CA ARG A 516 73.91 84.34 24.72
C ARG A 516 72.70 84.19 25.68
N TYR A 517 71.63 83.47 25.30
CA TYR A 517 70.62 82.93 26.23
C TYR A 517 70.79 81.41 26.32
N GLU A 518 70.62 80.83 27.52
CA GLU A 518 70.50 79.38 27.76
C GLU A 518 69.03 78.94 27.75
N ASN A 519 68.80 77.73 27.24
CA ASN A 519 67.55 76.96 27.29
C ASN A 519 67.77 75.70 28.13
N ILE A 520 66.72 75.24 28.82
CA ILE A 520 66.56 73.91 29.42
C ILE A 520 65.06 73.57 29.31
N GLU A 521 64.55 72.38 29.03
CA GLU A 521 64.95 71.15 28.33
C GLU A 521 63.67 70.31 28.21
N ASP A 522 63.51 69.60 27.10
CA ASP A 522 62.51 68.55 26.85
C ASP A 522 62.96 67.20 27.43
N SER A 523 63.09 67.09 28.76
CA SER A 523 63.54 65.85 29.42
C SER A 523 62.42 64.79 29.63
N LEU A 524 61.22 64.99 29.11
CA LEU A 524 60.07 64.08 29.34
C LEU A 524 59.75 63.15 28.15
N LEU A 525 60.39 63.33 26.99
CA LEU A 525 60.08 62.55 25.79
C LEU A 525 61.03 61.36 25.56
N ASN A 526 62.26 61.42 26.06
CA ASN A 526 63.28 60.39 25.82
C ASN A 526 63.22 59.19 26.78
N GLU A 527 62.49 59.28 27.90
CA GLU A 527 62.37 58.19 28.88
C GLU A 527 61.40 57.09 28.42
N LYS A 528 60.43 57.42 27.57
CA LYS A 528 59.43 56.47 27.06
C LYS A 528 59.93 55.61 25.89
N LEU A 529 60.98 56.05 25.20
CA LEU A 529 61.54 55.37 24.02
C LEU A 529 62.65 54.36 24.36
N SER A 530 63.30 54.45 25.54
CA SER A 530 64.32 53.47 25.97
C SER A 530 63.74 52.22 26.64
N MET A 531 62.54 52.32 27.24
CA MET A 531 61.88 51.21 27.95
C MET A 531 61.40 50.09 27.01
N ASP A 532 60.89 50.43 25.82
CA ASP A 532 60.28 49.45 24.89
C ASP A 532 61.30 48.59 24.11
N GLN A 533 62.60 48.93 24.16
CA GLN A 533 63.65 48.22 23.42
C GLN A 533 64.41 47.16 24.25
N THR A 534 64.31 47.20 25.59
CA THR A 534 65.15 46.38 26.48
C THR A 534 64.39 45.28 27.23
N LEU A 535 63.06 45.26 27.17
CA LEU A 535 62.22 44.29 27.87
C LEU A 535 62.05 42.96 27.07
N PRO A 536 62.00 41.80 27.75
CA PRO A 536 61.67 40.52 27.13
C PRO A 536 60.29 40.58 26.46
N ILE A 537 60.14 40.00 25.27
CA ILE A 537 58.89 40.04 24.49
C ILE A 537 57.68 39.53 25.29
N ASP A 538 57.89 38.56 26.18
CA ASP A 538 56.89 38.04 27.10
C ASP A 538 56.19 39.14 27.92
N SER A 539 56.95 40.10 28.43
CA SER A 539 56.42 41.21 29.24
C SER A 539 55.69 42.29 28.43
N LEU A 540 55.82 42.26 27.10
CA LEU A 540 55.23 43.25 26.18
C LEU A 540 53.95 42.75 25.52
N ILE A 541 53.58 41.47 25.69
CA ILE A 541 52.38 40.88 25.09
C ILE A 541 51.21 40.96 26.06
N VAL A 542 50.16 41.69 25.65
CA VAL A 542 48.93 41.85 26.42
C VAL A 542 47.76 41.25 25.65
N PRO A 543 47.14 40.15 26.13
CA PRO A 543 45.94 39.62 25.53
C PRO A 543 44.75 40.57 25.65
N ARG A 544 43.96 40.67 24.59
CA ARG A 544 42.75 41.48 24.52
C ARG A 544 41.60 40.67 23.96
N GLY A 545 40.40 41.14 24.24
CA GLY A 545 39.23 40.58 23.63
C GLY A 545 37.96 41.39 23.84
N TYR A 546 36.95 41.04 23.06
CA TYR A 546 35.72 41.80 22.91
C TYR A 546 34.55 40.83 22.66
N ILE A 547 33.42 41.12 23.31
CA ILE A 547 32.15 40.44 23.08
C ILE A 547 31.18 41.40 22.43
N GLY A 548 30.71 41.05 21.24
CA GLY A 548 29.70 41.80 20.51
C GLY A 548 28.28 41.59 21.03
N PRO A 549 27.33 42.42 20.58
CA PRO A 549 25.94 42.35 21.01
C PRO A 549 25.30 41.00 20.66
N LYS A 550 24.27 40.62 21.43
CA LYS A 550 23.50 39.39 21.20
C LYS A 550 22.66 39.51 19.93
N GLU A 551 22.82 38.59 19.00
CA GLU A 551 22.01 38.49 17.78
C GLU A 551 20.61 37.92 18.09
N LYS A 552 19.67 38.09 17.15
CA LYS A 552 18.26 37.64 17.30
C LYS A 552 18.10 36.14 17.57
N ASN A 553 19.06 35.32 17.11
CA ASN A 553 19.11 33.87 17.34
C ASN A 553 19.74 33.48 18.69
N GLY A 554 20.21 34.46 19.46
CA GLY A 554 20.84 34.27 20.76
C GLY A 554 22.36 34.13 20.78
N ASN A 555 23.01 34.08 19.61
CA ASN A 555 24.47 34.02 19.50
C ASN A 555 25.14 35.37 19.78
N ARG A 556 26.42 35.34 20.14
CA ARG A 556 27.29 36.51 20.28
C ARG A 556 28.55 36.31 19.43
N THR A 557 29.12 37.43 18.99
CA THR A 557 30.43 37.46 18.32
C THR A 557 31.51 37.68 19.37
N TYR A 558 32.52 36.83 19.38
CA TYR A 558 33.68 36.92 20.26
C TYR A 558 34.91 37.22 19.39
N LEU A 559 35.60 38.33 19.67
CA LEU A 559 36.84 38.73 19.00
C LEU A 559 37.97 38.73 20.02
N MET A 560 39.11 38.13 19.69
CA MET A 560 40.28 38.04 20.59
C MET A 560 41.54 38.36 19.79
N TRP A 561 42.51 39.03 20.39
CA TRP A 561 43.81 39.35 19.78
C TRP A 561 44.88 39.60 20.85
N ILE A 562 46.14 39.79 20.44
CA ILE A 562 47.23 40.19 21.34
C ILE A 562 47.78 41.56 20.94
N ASP A 563 47.93 42.47 21.91
CA ASP A 563 48.64 43.72 21.71
C ASP A 563 50.14 43.49 21.94
N VAL A 564 50.96 43.89 20.96
CA VAL A 564 52.42 43.86 21.01
C VAL A 564 52.96 44.97 20.11
N PRO A 565 54.07 45.64 20.45
CA PRO A 565 54.64 46.71 19.63
C PRO A 565 54.87 46.29 18.18
N SER A 566 54.54 47.18 17.24
CA SER A 566 54.48 46.88 15.80
C SER A 566 55.78 46.27 15.26
N PHE A 567 56.94 46.71 15.77
CA PHE A 567 58.26 46.24 15.34
C PHE A 567 58.63 44.85 15.89
N ARG A 568 57.98 44.35 16.96
CA ARG A 568 58.24 43.02 17.56
C ARG A 568 57.27 41.94 17.08
N LYS A 569 56.20 42.30 16.36
CA LYS A 569 55.18 41.36 15.83
C LYS A 569 55.76 40.22 14.97
N LEU A 570 56.88 40.47 14.30
CA LEU A 570 57.53 39.51 13.40
C LEU A 570 58.27 38.37 14.14
N GLU A 571 58.47 38.48 15.45
CA GLU A 571 59.05 37.42 16.30
C GLU A 571 58.05 36.31 16.62
N ILE A 572 56.75 36.58 16.47
CA ILE A 572 55.68 35.62 16.72
C ILE A 572 55.39 34.85 15.42
N GLN A 573 55.34 33.52 15.52
CA GLN A 573 55.01 32.63 14.42
C GLN A 573 53.49 32.43 14.31
N GLU A 574 52.87 32.01 15.42
CA GLU A 574 51.43 31.77 15.48
C GLU A 574 50.91 31.85 16.92
N VAL A 575 49.61 32.10 17.06
CA VAL A 575 48.92 32.20 18.36
C VAL A 575 47.77 31.22 18.40
N HIS A 576 47.76 30.38 19.42
CA HIS A 576 46.72 29.38 19.66
C HIS A 576 45.81 29.83 20.79
N TYR A 577 44.50 29.84 20.52
CA TYR A 577 43.47 30.17 21.48
C TYR A 577 42.67 28.91 21.83
N TYR A 578 42.59 28.61 23.12
CA TYR A 578 41.93 27.41 23.65
C TYR A 578 40.67 27.79 24.43
N PHE A 579 39.53 27.31 23.95
CA PHE A 579 38.21 27.56 24.52
C PHE A 579 37.75 26.46 25.47
N CYS A 580 36.96 26.85 26.46
CA CYS A 580 36.46 25.96 27.51
C CYS A 580 35.35 25.02 27.02
N PRO A 581 35.01 23.99 27.81
CA PRO A 581 33.92 23.08 27.49
C PRO A 581 32.56 23.77 27.38
N GLY A 582 32.17 24.08 26.14
CA GLY A 582 30.95 24.83 25.80
C GLY A 582 31.02 25.48 24.40
N PHE A 583 32.22 25.78 23.91
CA PHE A 583 32.45 26.27 22.56
C PHE A 583 32.67 25.10 21.57
N ILE A 584 32.16 25.25 20.35
CA ILE A 584 32.39 24.31 19.23
C ILE A 584 33.72 24.66 18.56
N ASN A 585 34.58 23.67 18.27
CA ASN A 585 35.96 23.84 17.79
C ASN A 585 36.82 24.68 18.75
N ARG A 586 37.14 24.05 19.89
CA ARG A 586 37.78 24.66 21.05
C ARG A 586 39.23 25.11 20.85
N ARG A 587 39.82 24.90 19.68
CA ARG A 587 41.15 25.42 19.35
C ARG A 587 41.08 26.22 18.07
N ARG A 588 41.60 27.44 18.11
CA ARG A 588 41.73 28.34 16.95
C ARG A 588 43.17 28.84 16.87
N ILE A 589 43.67 29.00 15.66
CA ILE A 589 45.06 29.37 15.40
C ILE A 589 45.05 30.62 14.50
N SER A 590 45.85 31.62 14.85
CA SER A 590 46.09 32.81 14.02
C SER A 590 47.57 32.95 13.73
N THR A 591 47.91 33.14 12.45
CA THR A 591 49.29 33.25 11.95
C THR A 591 49.58 34.64 11.36
N GLU A 592 48.60 35.56 11.37
CA GLU A 592 48.68 36.86 10.70
C GLU A 592 49.09 38.00 11.63
N PRO A 593 50.30 38.57 11.50
CA PRO A 593 50.76 39.65 12.39
C PRO A 593 50.06 40.98 12.13
N THR A 594 49.61 41.22 10.89
CA THR A 594 48.93 42.46 10.46
C THR A 594 47.60 42.66 11.18
N SER A 595 46.93 41.57 11.55
CA SER A 595 45.66 41.59 12.30
C SER A 595 45.85 41.47 13.80
N SER A 596 47.07 41.68 14.31
CA SER A 596 47.45 41.43 15.71
C SER A 596 47.12 40.00 16.18
N PHE A 597 47.23 39.04 15.26
CA PHE A 597 46.87 37.63 15.48
C PHE A 597 45.44 37.45 15.98
N SER A 598 44.50 38.23 15.45
CA SER A 598 43.11 38.21 15.87
C SER A 598 42.35 36.96 15.39
N ILE A 599 41.34 36.55 16.15
CA ILE A 599 40.38 35.50 15.79
C ILE A 599 38.94 35.91 16.14
N GLY A 600 37.98 35.49 15.30
CA GLY A 600 36.55 35.68 15.52
C GLY A 600 35.81 34.36 15.72
N TYR A 601 34.83 34.34 16.64
CA TYR A 601 33.94 33.21 16.87
C TYR A 601 32.49 33.68 17.01
N LEU A 602 31.56 33.05 16.30
CA LEU A 602 30.12 33.31 16.41
C LEU A 602 29.44 32.11 17.05
N GLY A 603 28.79 32.30 18.20
CA GLY A 603 28.09 31.22 18.89
C GLY A 603 27.66 31.58 20.31
N TYR A 604 27.41 30.56 21.13
CA TYR A 604 27.12 30.70 22.56
C TYR A 604 28.20 29.97 23.36
N GLY A 605 28.55 30.49 24.53
CA GLY A 605 29.52 29.87 25.41
C GLY A 605 29.86 30.75 26.60
N TYR A 606 30.23 30.11 27.70
CA TYR A 606 30.62 30.75 28.95
C TYR A 606 31.86 30.02 29.45
N CYS A 607 32.90 30.76 29.84
CA CYS A 607 34.06 30.15 30.49
C CYS A 607 34.36 30.79 31.84
N PRO A 608 34.02 30.14 32.96
CA PRO A 608 34.30 30.71 34.29
C PRO A 608 35.81 30.95 34.55
N GLY A 609 36.68 30.12 33.96
CA GLY A 609 38.13 30.14 34.18
C GLY A 609 38.95 30.99 33.21
N GLY A 610 38.31 31.68 32.25
CA GLY A 610 39.03 32.36 31.17
C GLY A 610 39.56 31.40 30.09
N TYR A 611 40.28 31.94 29.10
CA TYR A 611 40.84 31.15 28.01
C TYR A 611 42.35 31.16 28.00
N ASP A 612 42.92 30.04 27.61
CA ASP A 612 44.36 29.89 27.47
C ASP A 612 44.82 30.28 26.07
N ILE A 613 45.91 31.03 26.03
CA ILE A 613 46.51 31.59 24.83
C ILE A 613 47.98 31.17 24.83
N ASN A 614 48.36 30.39 23.84
CA ASN A 614 49.74 29.96 23.63
C ASN A 614 50.31 30.71 22.43
N ILE A 615 51.30 31.55 22.66
CA ILE A 615 51.96 32.36 21.65
C ILE A 615 53.28 31.69 21.30
N ILE A 616 53.39 31.18 20.08
CA ILE A 616 54.55 30.44 19.62
C ILE A 616 55.47 31.44 18.91
N LEU A 617 56.67 31.60 19.43
CA LEU A 617 57.71 32.42 18.81
C LEU A 617 58.39 31.65 17.69
N LYS A 618 58.95 32.37 16.72
CA LYS A 618 59.75 31.76 15.63
C LYS A 618 60.99 31.01 16.13
N THR A 619 61.43 31.27 17.36
CA THR A 619 62.53 30.53 18.02
C THR A 619 62.09 29.12 18.46
N GLY A 620 60.78 28.83 18.48
CA GLY A 620 60.21 27.58 18.97
C GLY A 620 59.70 27.65 20.41
N ASP A 621 60.03 28.72 21.16
CA ASP A 621 59.54 28.93 22.52
C ASP A 621 58.05 29.27 22.53
N THR A 622 57.32 28.77 23.54
CA THR A 622 55.89 29.06 23.70
C THR A 622 55.66 29.88 24.96
N ILE A 623 55.07 31.06 24.77
CA ILE A 623 54.61 31.93 25.85
C ILE A 623 53.15 31.57 26.18
N HIS A 624 52.88 31.28 27.45
CA HIS A 624 51.54 30.96 27.94
C HIS A 624 50.91 32.18 28.63
N ARG A 625 49.68 32.51 28.25
CA ARG A 625 48.85 33.55 28.85
C ARG A 625 47.45 33.02 29.08
N ASN A 626 46.85 33.38 30.20
CA ASN A 626 45.43 33.14 30.45
C ASN A 626 44.73 34.50 30.50
N LEU A 627 43.58 34.62 29.81
CA LEU A 627 42.73 35.80 29.89
C LEU A 627 41.46 35.45 30.69
N PRO A 628 41.33 35.92 31.95
CA PRO A 628 40.16 35.66 32.77
C PRO A 628 38.88 36.17 32.10
N TRP A 629 37.81 35.40 32.21
CA TRP A 629 36.55 35.74 31.55
C TRP A 629 35.92 37.04 32.06
N LYS A 630 36.13 37.37 33.34
CA LYS A 630 35.68 38.64 33.91
C LYS A 630 36.32 39.84 33.17
N ASP A 631 37.60 39.75 32.85
CA ASP A 631 38.35 40.83 32.17
C ASP A 631 38.02 40.88 30.68
N PHE A 632 37.73 39.73 30.08
CA PHE A 632 37.26 39.61 28.70
C PHE A 632 35.85 40.17 28.49
N VAL A 633 34.97 40.07 29.50
CA VAL A 633 33.60 40.64 29.47
C VAL A 633 33.56 42.11 29.89
N ALA A 634 34.53 42.59 30.68
CA ALA A 634 34.50 43.92 31.31
C ALA A 634 34.43 45.10 30.33
N GLN A 635 34.74 44.92 29.05
CA GLN A 635 34.63 45.97 28.04
C GLN A 635 33.24 46.10 27.38
N ASN A 636 32.27 45.23 27.72
CA ASN A 636 30.84 45.38 27.46
C ASN A 636 30.00 44.52 28.44
N PRO A 637 29.45 45.08 29.54
CA PRO A 637 28.63 44.35 30.50
C PRO A 637 27.32 43.80 29.91
#